data_AF-A0A147BM09-F1
#
_entry.id   AF-A0A147BM09-F1
#
_cell.length_a   1.000
_cell.length_b   1.000
_cell.length_c   1.000
_cell.angle_alpha   90.00
_cell.angle_beta   90.00
_cell.angle_gamma   90.00
#
_symmetry.space_group_name_H-M   'P 1'
#
loop_
_entity.id
_entity.type
_entity.pdbx_description
1 polymer ?
#
loop_
_entity_poly.entity_id
_entity_poly.type
_entity_poly.pdbx_seq_one_letter_code
_entity_poly.pdbx_strand_id
1 'polypeptide(L)'
;RWVALVTTVTEVVWESLTAVHLVADDHRRKLLVEAVEALETASQESCLYILRAVSHTLALMEAIDKQLLSEYLQVCWQSCKDLKKSDLFRPSVETFIALAFRSSVLLSDSRSLVGPYLEEIVDLGEVMPGVFNSLIKQLISCWQSDRSLMIDYVDVMVKALTYGPVYRKDQRIVFDAEAFVTSQGHTLSVNQLLESEHQADVEVRARGIAFLIQLEPGSELALSMAAQLSQALVRFDAEVSSVRKRYFGNSTIHRVKNRIWQSQLCLLHLLDEATSRILLENVYSELVEESQQPSIRCLLEWVAVRILLGYPQLRPTLEPAMEQAGVARTGSVCSFLAVLVHLGSCLQDPDALEDHLSSYLPVILPWAMGQHFNARVYAQTALHLASRWSEQFGLGSVLEKYGPLFLCLRRGVQIGNWSRNVEKLLADFYFKDFKACSHFTLQTIFWDLPRLTGLTDRELVPVAVFDGVLSGAVGKVAVPLRNGDDLLSASRPSYWLEAGDKEAGVSVDCEDDYQRKITPWKQMLACCDLPRDDDLGPAKKAACRDGLVVVASLIDRIPNLGGLCRTCEVFGVSEFVLNSLKHTEDRQFQGLSVSAEKWIALNEVKPHQLKEYLEEKRNAGYMLVGAEQTAGSKALHEYRFPKKTLLLLGNEKEGLPVELIQLLDVCVEIPQRGVIRSLNVHVSGAILIWEYAKQHLT
;
A
#
# COMPACT_ATOMS: atom_id res chain seq x y z
N ARG A 1 -37.69 21.93 29.71
CA ARG A 1 -37.65 23.42 29.84
C ARG A 1 -36.83 23.83 31.05
N TRP A 2 -37.20 23.45 32.28
CA TRP A 2 -36.36 23.72 33.47
C TRP A 2 -34.98 23.07 33.41
N VAL A 3 -34.88 21.80 33.01
CA VAL A 3 -33.59 21.13 32.81
C VAL A 3 -32.72 21.87 31.78
N ALA A 4 -33.29 22.22 30.62
CA ALA A 4 -32.57 23.01 29.60
C ALA A 4 -32.12 24.39 30.10
N LEU A 5 -32.95 25.09 30.89
CA LEU A 5 -32.56 26.38 31.49
C LEU A 5 -31.41 26.21 32.49
N VAL A 6 -31.46 25.16 33.33
CA VAL A 6 -30.38 24.83 34.27
C VAL A 6 -29.10 24.52 33.50
N THR A 7 -29.17 23.70 32.46
CA THR A 7 -28.04 23.41 31.55
C THR A 7 -27.44 24.70 31.00
N THR A 8 -28.24 25.58 30.37
CA THR A 8 -27.74 26.84 29.80
C THR A 8 -27.12 27.76 30.85
N VAL A 9 -27.69 27.86 32.05
CA VAL A 9 -27.10 28.65 33.14
C VAL A 9 -25.77 28.05 33.59
N THR A 10 -25.69 26.72 33.72
CA THR A 10 -24.45 26.01 34.05
C THR A 10 -23.38 26.24 32.99
N GLU A 11 -23.71 26.17 31.71
CA GLU A 11 -22.79 26.47 30.59
C GLU A 11 -22.23 27.89 30.70
N VAL A 12 -23.09 28.89 30.89
CA VAL A 12 -22.68 30.30 31.03
C VAL A 12 -21.77 30.51 32.24
N VAL A 13 -22.04 29.85 33.37
CA VAL A 13 -21.21 29.97 34.59
C VAL A 13 -19.81 29.41 34.34
N TRP A 14 -19.71 28.19 33.81
CA TRP A 14 -18.41 27.55 33.55
C TRP A 14 -17.63 28.23 32.42
N GLU A 15 -18.33 28.73 31.39
CA GLU A 15 -17.71 29.55 30.35
C GLU A 15 -17.18 30.86 30.94
N SER A 16 -17.95 31.54 31.80
CA SER A 16 -17.50 32.78 32.45
C SER A 16 -16.25 32.57 33.31
N LEU A 17 -16.12 31.41 33.96
CA LEU A 17 -14.94 31.06 34.76
C LEU A 17 -13.65 30.95 33.92
N THR A 18 -13.74 30.64 32.62
CA THR A 18 -12.58 30.67 31.71
C THR A 18 -12.08 32.09 31.41
N ALA A 19 -12.89 33.12 31.70
CA ALA A 19 -12.55 34.52 31.48
C ALA A 19 -12.09 35.24 32.78
N VAL A 20 -12.08 34.56 33.93
CA VAL A 20 -11.76 35.14 35.23
C VAL A 20 -10.35 34.75 35.67
N HIS A 21 -9.49 35.74 35.97
CA HIS A 21 -8.20 35.50 36.60
C HIS A 21 -8.36 35.29 38.12
N LEU A 22 -8.47 34.03 38.55
CA LEU A 22 -8.40 33.67 39.96
C LEU A 22 -6.97 33.90 40.48
N VAL A 23 -6.80 34.74 41.51
CA VAL A 23 -5.47 35.21 41.97
C VAL A 23 -4.80 34.26 42.97
N ALA A 24 -5.57 33.46 43.72
CA ALA A 24 -5.03 32.62 44.81
C ALA A 24 -5.20 31.12 44.52
N ASP A 25 -4.13 30.34 44.74
CA ASP A 25 -4.08 28.89 44.48
C ASP A 25 -5.09 28.07 45.28
N ASP A 26 -5.44 28.48 46.50
CA ASP A 26 -6.48 27.79 47.29
C ASP A 26 -7.87 27.88 46.64
N HIS A 27 -8.18 29.02 46.01
CA HIS A 27 -9.44 29.17 45.27
C HIS A 27 -9.44 28.32 44.00
N ARG A 28 -8.28 28.20 43.33
CA ARG A 28 -8.11 27.34 42.16
C ARG A 28 -8.25 25.86 42.51
N ARG A 29 -7.66 25.41 43.62
CA ARG A 29 -7.84 24.04 44.15
C ARG A 29 -9.29 23.74 44.47
N LYS A 30 -9.97 24.67 45.16
CA LYS A 30 -11.38 24.51 45.50
C LYS A 30 -12.25 24.42 44.25
N LEU A 31 -11.98 25.27 43.25
CA LEU A 31 -12.69 25.22 41.97
C LEU A 31 -12.49 23.89 41.24
N LEU A 32 -11.28 23.30 41.29
CA LEU A 32 -11.02 22.00 40.68
C LEU A 32 -11.79 20.87 41.36
N VAL A 33 -11.90 20.89 42.71
CA VAL A 33 -12.72 19.92 43.45
C VAL A 33 -14.19 20.05 43.04
N GLU A 34 -14.72 21.29 43.06
CA GLU A 34 -16.11 21.55 42.67
C GLU A 34 -16.37 21.20 41.19
N ALA A 35 -15.39 21.37 40.30
CA ALA A 35 -15.51 21.00 38.90
C ALA A 35 -15.56 19.48 38.71
N VAL A 36 -14.83 18.71 39.51
CA VAL A 36 -14.88 17.24 39.47
C VAL A 36 -16.20 16.72 40.01
N GLU A 37 -16.70 17.25 41.13
CA GLU A 37 -18.05 16.94 41.61
C GLU A 37 -19.13 17.32 40.58
N ALA A 38 -18.94 18.44 39.88
CA ALA A 38 -19.83 18.86 38.81
C ALA A 38 -19.79 17.90 37.62
N LEU A 39 -18.61 17.39 37.22
CA LEU A 39 -18.50 16.41 36.12
C LEU A 39 -19.26 15.11 36.40
N GLU A 40 -19.30 14.66 37.66
CA GLU A 40 -20.03 13.44 38.04
C GLU A 40 -21.55 13.58 37.94
N THR A 41 -22.07 14.81 38.01
CA THR A 41 -23.51 15.12 38.06
C THR A 41 -24.02 15.92 36.86
N ALA A 42 -23.12 16.36 35.98
CA ALA A 42 -23.42 17.22 34.85
C ALA A 42 -24.22 16.51 33.74
N SER A 43 -25.02 17.31 33.03
CA SER A 43 -25.60 16.88 31.76
C SER A 43 -24.53 16.77 30.67
N GLN A 44 -24.78 15.95 29.64
CA GLN A 44 -23.83 15.74 28.54
C GLN A 44 -23.37 17.06 27.87
N GLU A 45 -24.25 18.05 27.79
CA GLU A 45 -23.99 19.36 27.18
C GLU A 45 -23.05 20.22 28.05
N SER A 46 -23.20 20.15 29.38
CA SER A 46 -22.40 20.92 30.33
C SER A 46 -20.97 20.38 30.51
N CYS A 47 -20.72 19.09 30.25
CA CYS A 47 -19.42 18.46 30.46
C CYS A 47 -18.27 19.17 29.73
N LEU A 48 -18.48 19.58 28.48
CA LEU A 48 -17.44 20.26 27.68
C LEU A 48 -17.04 21.60 28.31
N TYR A 49 -18.00 22.37 28.81
CA TYR A 49 -17.75 23.67 29.45
C TYR A 49 -17.00 23.52 30.77
N ILE A 50 -17.32 22.49 31.55
CA ILE A 50 -16.61 22.17 32.78
C ILE A 50 -15.17 21.74 32.46
N LEU A 51 -14.95 20.88 31.47
CA LEU A 51 -13.61 20.48 31.02
C LEU A 51 -12.76 21.68 30.58
N ARG A 52 -13.35 22.65 29.87
CA ARG A 52 -12.67 23.90 29.47
C ARG A 52 -12.27 24.74 30.69
N ALA A 53 -13.17 24.87 31.66
CA ALA A 53 -12.89 25.59 32.90
C ALA A 53 -11.77 24.92 33.73
N VAL A 54 -11.80 23.59 33.84
CA VAL A 54 -10.74 22.79 34.49
C VAL A 54 -9.40 23.01 33.77
N SER A 55 -9.37 22.91 32.44
CA SER A 55 -8.17 23.13 31.63
C SER A 55 -7.57 24.53 31.79
N HIS A 56 -8.42 25.55 31.86
CA HIS A 56 -7.98 26.93 32.11
C HIS A 56 -7.45 27.09 33.54
N THR A 57 -8.14 26.56 34.55
CA THR A 57 -7.75 26.68 35.96
C THR A 57 -6.41 26.02 36.23
N LEU A 58 -6.19 24.81 35.69
CA LEU A 58 -4.91 24.10 35.76
C LEU A 58 -3.78 24.83 35.02
N ALA A 59 -4.08 25.71 34.05
CA ALA A 59 -3.06 26.50 33.36
C ALA A 59 -2.43 27.56 34.26
N LEU A 60 -3.18 28.00 35.28
CA LEU A 60 -2.79 29.08 36.16
C LEU A 60 -2.03 28.59 37.40
N MET A 61 -2.08 27.29 37.71
CA MET A 61 -1.47 26.72 38.91
C MET A 61 0.04 26.46 38.73
N GLU A 62 0.84 26.88 39.72
CA GLU A 62 2.30 26.70 39.70
C GLU A 62 2.73 25.31 40.24
N ALA A 63 1.98 24.73 41.18
CA ALA A 63 2.26 23.42 41.77
C ALA A 63 0.97 22.64 42.03
N ILE A 64 0.92 21.41 41.51
CA ILE A 64 -0.26 20.53 41.61
C ILE A 64 0.15 19.24 42.32
N ASP A 65 -0.69 18.80 43.26
CA ASP A 65 -0.51 17.51 43.93
C ASP A 65 -0.72 16.36 42.93
N LYS A 66 0.21 15.40 42.93
CA LYS A 66 0.22 14.29 41.95
C LYS A 66 -1.01 13.38 42.08
N GLN A 67 -1.43 13.10 43.31
CA GLN A 67 -2.55 12.19 43.56
C GLN A 67 -3.86 12.86 43.13
N LEU A 68 -4.01 14.13 43.46
CA LEU A 68 -5.16 14.94 43.05
C LEU A 68 -5.25 15.08 41.52
N LEU A 69 -4.12 15.32 40.85
CA LEU A 69 -4.07 15.41 39.39
C LEU A 69 -4.47 14.08 38.71
N SER A 70 -4.02 12.95 39.27
CA SER A 70 -4.38 11.62 38.75
C SER A 70 -5.88 11.36 38.82
N GLU A 71 -6.52 11.69 39.96
CA GLU A 71 -7.97 11.55 40.15
C GLU A 71 -8.74 12.44 39.16
N TYR A 72 -8.30 13.69 38.99
CA TYR A 72 -8.91 14.62 38.04
C TYR A 72 -8.83 14.16 36.59
N LEU A 73 -7.66 13.70 36.14
CA LEU A 73 -7.50 13.17 34.78
C LEU A 73 -8.40 11.94 34.56
N GLN A 74 -8.55 11.09 35.57
CA GLN A 74 -9.41 9.92 35.49
C GLN A 74 -10.88 10.30 35.31
N VAL A 75 -11.40 11.23 36.13
CA VAL A 75 -12.79 11.68 36.02
C VAL A 75 -13.03 12.43 34.71
N CYS A 76 -12.09 13.29 34.27
CA CYS A 76 -12.20 13.99 33.01
C CYS A 76 -12.22 13.04 31.81
N TRP A 77 -11.37 12.01 31.80
CA TRP A 77 -11.34 11.02 30.72
C TRP A 77 -12.60 10.15 30.71
N GLN A 78 -13.09 9.73 31.87
CA GLN A 78 -14.34 8.98 31.97
C GLN A 78 -15.53 9.83 31.46
N SER A 79 -15.57 11.11 31.83
CA SER A 79 -16.59 12.05 31.34
C SER A 79 -16.53 12.18 29.81
N CYS A 80 -15.33 12.20 29.21
CA CYS A 80 -15.19 12.15 27.76
C CYS A 80 -15.79 10.86 27.18
N LYS A 81 -15.49 9.68 27.77
CA LYS A 81 -16.04 8.39 27.29
C LYS A 81 -17.57 8.34 27.34
N ASP A 82 -18.18 8.96 28.33
CA ASP A 82 -19.64 8.98 28.47
C ASP A 82 -20.32 9.78 27.35
N LEU A 83 -19.57 10.68 26.69
CA LEU A 83 -20.02 11.46 25.54
C LEU A 83 -19.88 10.73 24.19
N LYS A 84 -19.36 9.49 24.12
CA LYS A 84 -19.01 8.79 22.86
C LYS A 84 -20.11 8.74 21.78
N LYS A 85 -21.37 8.91 22.13
CA LYS A 85 -22.52 8.94 21.21
C LYS A 85 -23.02 10.35 20.84
N SER A 86 -22.37 11.39 21.37
CA SER A 86 -22.69 12.79 21.18
C SER A 86 -21.67 13.47 20.27
N ASP A 87 -22.10 14.50 19.55
CA ASP A 87 -21.22 15.36 18.74
C ASP A 87 -20.19 16.12 19.60
N LEU A 88 -20.42 16.19 20.92
CA LEU A 88 -19.51 16.79 21.90
C LEU A 88 -18.34 15.88 22.29
N PHE A 89 -18.33 14.61 21.88
CA PHE A 89 -17.27 13.68 22.22
C PHE A 89 -15.89 14.18 21.78
N ARG A 90 -15.73 14.50 20.49
CA ARG A 90 -14.45 14.91 19.93
C ARG A 90 -13.94 16.23 20.53
N PRO A 91 -14.73 17.32 20.60
CA PRO A 91 -14.30 18.54 21.28
C PRO A 91 -13.88 18.30 22.74
N SER A 92 -14.52 17.35 23.43
CA SER A 92 -14.17 17.00 24.82
C SER A 92 -12.85 16.26 24.90
N VAL A 93 -12.60 15.30 24.01
CA VAL A 93 -11.31 14.60 23.89
C VAL A 93 -10.19 15.57 23.53
N GLU A 94 -10.41 16.50 22.60
CA GLU A 94 -9.43 17.53 22.23
C GLU A 94 -9.12 18.47 23.41
N THR A 95 -10.15 18.85 24.17
CA THR A 95 -10.00 19.64 25.41
C THR A 95 -9.21 18.86 26.47
N PHE A 96 -9.49 17.55 26.61
CA PHE A 96 -8.76 16.66 27.50
C PHE A 96 -7.28 16.52 27.08
N ILE A 97 -7.00 16.38 25.79
CA ILE A 97 -5.62 16.34 25.27
C ILE A 97 -4.86 17.62 25.65
N ALA A 98 -5.48 18.79 25.41
CA ALA A 98 -4.88 20.08 25.75
C ALA A 98 -4.65 20.28 27.26
N LEU A 99 -5.43 19.57 28.08
CA LEU A 99 -5.29 19.53 29.53
C LEU A 99 -4.17 18.57 29.97
N ALA A 100 -4.24 17.30 29.57
CA ALA A 100 -3.38 16.23 30.05
C ALA A 100 -1.95 16.34 29.53
N PHE A 101 -1.75 16.76 28.27
CA PHE A 101 -0.45 16.82 27.62
C PHE A 101 0.15 18.24 27.60
N ARG A 102 -0.01 18.97 28.71
CA ARG A 102 0.61 20.29 28.89
C ARG A 102 2.01 20.16 29.48
N SER A 103 2.92 21.06 29.15
CA SER A 103 4.31 21.05 29.64
C SER A 103 4.41 20.93 31.17
N SER A 104 3.55 21.62 31.93
CA SER A 104 3.54 21.56 33.40
C SER A 104 3.20 20.16 33.93
N VAL A 105 2.30 19.44 33.27
CA VAL A 105 1.93 18.06 33.63
C VAL A 105 3.04 17.10 33.24
N LEU A 106 3.58 17.25 32.02
CA LEU A 106 4.62 16.36 31.49
C LEU A 106 5.92 16.44 32.30
N LEU A 107 6.33 17.61 32.79
CA LEU A 107 7.56 17.77 33.59
C LEU A 107 7.50 17.09 34.97
N SER A 108 6.30 16.79 35.48
CA SER A 108 6.08 16.35 36.87
C SER A 108 6.18 14.83 37.11
N ASP A 109 6.40 14.03 36.04
CA ASP A 109 6.64 12.57 35.95
C ASP A 109 5.82 12.00 34.76
N SER A 110 6.28 12.39 33.55
CA SER A 110 5.54 12.43 32.28
C SER A 110 4.76 11.16 31.93
N ARG A 111 5.34 9.98 32.14
CA ARG A 111 4.82 8.74 31.54
C ARG A 111 3.83 8.01 32.43
N SER A 112 4.00 8.08 33.76
CA SER A 112 3.18 7.31 34.70
C SER A 112 1.76 7.84 34.82
N LEU A 113 1.57 9.17 34.72
CA LEU A 113 0.27 9.82 34.83
C LEU A 113 -0.54 9.76 33.54
N VAL A 114 0.08 10.06 32.39
CA VAL A 114 -0.65 10.19 31.12
C VAL A 114 -0.51 8.97 30.19
N GLY A 115 0.39 8.03 30.50
CA GLY A 115 0.62 6.82 29.70
C GLY A 115 -0.65 6.02 29.36
N PRO A 116 -1.54 5.71 30.32
CA PRO A 116 -2.77 4.97 30.02
C PRO A 116 -3.68 5.71 29.03
N TYR A 117 -3.79 7.03 29.16
CA TYR A 117 -4.62 7.84 28.28
C TYR A 117 -3.99 8.00 26.89
N LEU A 118 -2.66 8.05 26.82
CA LEU A 118 -1.91 8.15 25.57
C LEU A 118 -2.23 6.98 24.64
N GLU A 119 -2.17 5.73 25.14
CA GLU A 119 -2.49 4.54 24.35
C GLU A 119 -3.93 4.57 23.84
N GLU A 120 -4.89 4.90 24.72
CA GLU A 120 -6.30 5.01 24.33
C GLU A 120 -6.56 6.11 23.28
N ILE A 121 -5.88 7.25 23.38
CA ILE A 121 -6.01 8.36 22.42
C ILE A 121 -5.40 7.99 21.07
N VAL A 122 -4.27 7.28 21.06
CA VAL A 122 -3.65 6.78 19.82
C VAL A 122 -4.60 5.80 19.12
N ASP A 123 -5.18 4.85 19.85
CA ASP A 123 -6.14 3.89 19.31
C ASP A 123 -7.42 4.59 18.82
N LEU A 124 -7.89 5.61 19.54
CA LEU A 124 -9.03 6.40 19.11
C LEU A 124 -8.75 7.15 17.80
N GLY A 125 -7.52 7.65 17.63
CA GLY A 125 -7.06 8.28 16.39
C GLY A 125 -7.14 7.36 15.17
N GLU A 126 -6.94 6.05 15.32
CA GLU A 126 -7.06 5.10 14.20
C GLU A 126 -8.50 5.01 13.65
N VAL A 127 -9.49 5.41 14.45
CA VAL A 127 -10.92 5.32 14.10
C VAL A 127 -11.53 6.69 13.83
N MET A 128 -11.04 7.74 14.51
CA MET A 128 -11.58 9.10 14.47
C MET A 128 -10.51 10.08 13.96
N PRO A 129 -10.67 10.62 12.73
CA PRO A 129 -9.74 11.60 12.17
C PRO A 129 -9.59 12.82 13.08
N GLY A 130 -8.38 13.39 13.09
CA GLY A 130 -8.09 14.63 13.82
C GLY A 130 -7.73 14.45 15.31
N VAL A 131 -8.22 13.41 15.99
CA VAL A 131 -7.88 13.18 17.41
C VAL A 131 -6.37 13.05 17.62
N PHE A 132 -5.70 12.24 16.80
CA PHE A 132 -4.26 12.07 16.91
C PHE A 132 -3.49 13.33 16.44
N ASN A 133 -4.02 14.07 15.47
CA ASN A 133 -3.45 15.36 15.06
C ASN A 133 -3.45 16.38 16.21
N SER A 134 -4.54 16.43 16.98
CA SER A 134 -4.64 17.28 18.18
C SER A 134 -3.62 16.90 19.25
N LEU A 135 -3.40 15.61 19.48
CA LEU A 135 -2.35 15.13 20.39
C LEU A 135 -0.95 15.53 19.91
N ILE A 136 -0.62 15.28 18.65
CA ILE A 136 0.71 15.61 18.10
C ILE A 136 0.95 17.11 18.07
N LYS A 137 -0.05 17.92 17.73
CA LYS A 137 0.01 19.38 17.81
C LYS A 137 0.36 19.85 19.23
N GLN A 138 -0.30 19.28 20.24
CA GLN A 138 -0.08 19.63 21.64
C GLN A 138 1.31 19.19 22.13
N LEU A 139 1.72 17.96 21.81
CA LEU A 139 3.03 17.43 22.18
C LEU A 139 4.18 18.21 21.53
N ILE A 140 4.08 18.54 20.23
CA ILE A 140 5.10 19.33 19.53
C ILE A 140 5.23 20.73 20.15
N SER A 141 4.12 21.38 20.51
CA SER A 141 4.18 22.67 21.21
C SER A 141 4.95 22.55 22.55
N CYS A 142 4.80 21.43 23.25
CA CYS A 142 5.55 21.16 24.47
C CYS A 142 7.03 20.90 24.18
N TRP A 143 7.34 20.09 23.16
CA TRP A 143 8.72 19.76 22.76
C TRP A 143 9.49 20.94 22.19
N GLN A 144 8.80 21.91 21.59
CA GLN A 144 9.40 23.17 21.17
C GLN A 144 9.85 24.02 22.37
N SER A 145 9.13 23.94 23.49
CA SER A 145 9.48 24.62 24.74
C SER A 145 10.60 23.89 25.48
N ASP A 146 10.51 22.56 25.58
CA ASP A 146 11.53 21.69 26.16
C ASP A 146 11.70 20.41 25.32
N ARG A 147 12.83 20.35 24.61
CA ARG A 147 13.13 19.25 23.68
C ARG A 147 13.40 17.92 24.39
N SER A 148 13.80 17.95 25.66
CA SER A 148 14.15 16.73 26.40
C SER A 148 12.96 15.80 26.59
N LEU A 149 11.76 16.39 26.71
CA LEU A 149 10.49 15.67 26.84
C LEU A 149 10.19 14.76 25.65
N MET A 150 10.74 15.00 24.46
CA MET A 150 10.47 14.15 23.29
C MET A 150 11.06 12.74 23.46
N ILE A 151 12.15 12.58 24.21
CA ILE A 151 12.83 11.29 24.42
C ILE A 151 11.88 10.24 25.02
N ASP A 152 11.01 10.65 25.95
CA ASP A 152 10.02 9.75 26.57
C ASP A 152 8.89 9.34 25.61
N TYR A 153 8.77 10.00 24.46
CA TYR A 153 7.68 9.87 23.50
C TYR A 153 8.17 9.51 22.09
N VAL A 154 9.35 8.92 21.96
CA VAL A 154 9.92 8.48 20.67
C VAL A 154 8.95 7.56 19.93
N ASP A 155 8.30 6.61 20.61
CA ASP A 155 7.34 5.68 19.99
C ASP A 155 6.12 6.42 19.42
N VAL A 156 5.67 7.48 20.10
CA VAL A 156 4.56 8.33 19.63
C VAL A 156 5.00 9.13 18.40
N MET A 157 6.24 9.62 18.37
CA MET A 157 6.79 10.28 17.20
C MET A 157 6.93 9.31 16.01
N VAL A 158 7.39 8.08 16.23
CA VAL A 158 7.42 7.04 15.18
C VAL A 158 6.02 6.79 14.63
N LYS A 159 5.02 6.67 15.52
CA LYS A 159 3.62 6.52 15.12
C LYS A 159 3.11 7.72 14.34
N ALA A 160 3.46 8.95 14.72
CA ALA A 160 3.10 10.18 14.03
C ALA A 160 3.70 10.25 12.61
N LEU A 161 4.98 9.94 12.48
CA LEU A 161 5.71 9.94 11.21
C LEU A 161 5.21 8.87 10.23
N THR A 162 4.70 7.76 10.76
CA THR A 162 4.16 6.63 9.97
C THR A 162 2.64 6.63 9.87
N TYR A 163 1.98 7.64 10.43
CA TYR A 163 0.53 7.70 10.56
C TYR A 163 -0.21 7.72 9.22
N GLY A 164 -1.37 7.09 9.18
CA GLY A 164 -2.23 7.00 8.00
C GLY A 164 -3.13 5.78 8.12
N PRO A 165 -4.19 5.89 8.94
CA PRO A 165 -5.12 4.80 9.22
C PRO A 165 -5.86 4.30 7.98
N VAL A 166 -6.40 3.08 8.06
CA VAL A 166 -7.19 2.49 6.99
C VAL A 166 -8.66 2.46 7.39
N TYR A 167 -9.39 3.49 6.96
CA TYR A 167 -10.81 3.61 7.25
C TYR A 167 -11.70 2.62 6.48
N ARG A 168 -12.89 2.38 7.04
CA ARG A 168 -13.93 1.57 6.41
C ARG A 168 -14.42 2.21 5.10
N LYS A 169 -15.03 1.41 4.22
CA LYS A 169 -15.39 1.85 2.86
C LYS A 169 -16.36 3.04 2.85
N ASP A 170 -17.34 3.02 3.73
CA ASP A 170 -18.30 4.10 3.97
C ASP A 170 -17.61 5.40 4.38
N GLN A 171 -16.72 5.36 5.37
CA GLN A 171 -15.94 6.52 5.82
C GLN A 171 -15.04 7.06 4.70
N ARG A 172 -14.38 6.18 3.94
CA ARG A 172 -13.53 6.57 2.81
C ARG A 172 -14.29 7.36 1.74
N ILE A 173 -15.52 6.96 1.42
CA ILE A 173 -16.36 7.67 0.44
C ILE A 173 -16.69 9.08 0.93
N VAL A 174 -16.97 9.23 2.23
CA VAL A 174 -17.22 10.56 2.83
C VAL A 174 -15.97 11.43 2.72
N PHE A 175 -14.79 10.92 3.09
CA PHE A 175 -13.55 11.70 3.00
C PHE A 175 -13.16 12.04 1.56
N ASP A 176 -13.35 11.12 0.62
CA ASP A 176 -13.07 11.40 -0.80
C ASP A 176 -14.03 12.49 -1.34
N ALA A 177 -15.29 12.51 -0.88
CA ALA A 177 -16.25 13.55 -1.21
C ALA A 177 -15.89 14.90 -0.57
N GLU A 178 -15.48 14.91 0.70
CA GLU A 178 -14.99 16.12 1.39
C GLU A 178 -13.74 16.68 0.72
N ALA A 179 -12.80 15.82 0.32
CA ALA A 179 -11.60 16.21 -0.42
C ALA A 179 -11.96 16.86 -1.76
N PHE A 180 -12.91 16.27 -2.50
CA PHE A 180 -13.41 16.85 -3.74
C PHE A 180 -14.06 18.21 -3.50
N VAL A 181 -14.95 18.34 -2.51
CA VAL A 181 -15.61 19.61 -2.15
C VAL A 181 -14.56 20.67 -1.79
N THR A 182 -13.56 20.32 -0.98
CA THR A 182 -12.49 21.24 -0.57
C THR A 182 -11.63 21.66 -1.75
N SER A 183 -11.38 20.77 -2.72
CA SER A 183 -10.60 21.07 -3.93
C SER A 183 -11.23 22.16 -4.81
N GLN A 184 -12.54 22.39 -4.69
CA GLN A 184 -13.23 23.49 -5.37
C GLN A 184 -12.91 24.87 -4.76
N GLY A 185 -12.23 24.91 -3.61
CA GLY A 185 -11.80 26.15 -2.94
C GLY A 185 -12.97 27.07 -2.58
N HIS A 186 -12.77 28.39 -2.65
CA HIS A 186 -13.79 29.38 -2.30
C HIS A 186 -14.98 29.46 -3.27
N THR A 187 -15.01 28.65 -4.34
CA THR A 187 -16.17 28.60 -5.24
C THR A 187 -17.40 28.02 -4.54
N LEU A 188 -17.20 27.19 -3.52
CA LEU A 188 -18.24 26.66 -2.66
C LEU A 188 -18.22 27.38 -1.31
N SER A 189 -19.34 27.98 -0.92
CA SER A 189 -19.49 28.70 0.35
C SER A 189 -19.26 27.82 1.58
N VAL A 190 -19.51 26.51 1.45
CA VAL A 190 -19.29 25.54 2.54
C VAL A 190 -17.83 25.50 3.00
N ASN A 191 -16.88 25.69 2.07
CA ASN A 191 -15.44 25.69 2.38
C ASN A 191 -14.98 26.94 3.15
N GLN A 192 -15.84 27.96 3.26
CA GLN A 192 -15.59 29.12 4.12
C GLN A 192 -16.20 28.97 5.51
N LEU A 193 -17.18 28.06 5.66
CA LEU A 193 -17.96 27.85 6.88
C LEU A 193 -17.48 26.64 7.69
N LEU A 194 -16.94 25.62 7.01
CA LEU A 194 -16.46 24.39 7.61
C LEU A 194 -15.00 24.16 7.23
N GLU A 195 -14.16 23.92 8.23
CA GLU A 195 -12.80 23.42 8.02
C GLU A 195 -12.88 21.94 7.62
N SER A 196 -12.14 21.55 6.59
CA SER A 196 -12.18 20.19 6.09
C SER A 196 -11.28 19.26 6.89
N GLU A 197 -11.80 18.07 7.23
CA GLU A 197 -11.11 17.13 8.11
C GLU A 197 -10.32 16.05 7.37
N HIS A 198 -10.54 15.91 6.06
CA HIS A 198 -9.89 14.87 5.26
C HIS A 198 -8.35 14.96 5.23
N GLN A 199 -7.76 16.12 5.57
CA GLN A 199 -6.30 16.31 5.64
C GLN A 199 -5.71 16.07 7.02
N ALA A 200 -6.54 15.88 8.05
CA ALA A 200 -6.06 15.83 9.44
C ALA A 200 -5.02 14.71 9.66
N ASP A 201 -5.15 13.57 8.98
CA ASP A 201 -4.19 12.47 9.07
C ASP A 201 -2.87 12.78 8.38
N VAL A 202 -2.93 13.50 7.25
CA VAL A 202 -1.74 13.91 6.52
C VAL A 202 -0.99 14.98 7.31
N GLU A 203 -1.72 15.87 8.00
CA GLU A 203 -1.14 16.85 8.91
C GLU A 203 -0.35 16.22 10.05
N VAL A 204 -0.77 15.07 10.59
CA VAL A 204 -0.01 14.36 11.64
C VAL A 204 1.43 14.14 11.19
N ARG A 205 1.59 13.55 9.99
CA ARG A 205 2.92 13.30 9.40
C ARG A 205 3.63 14.61 9.11
N ALA A 206 2.93 15.57 8.51
CA ALA A 206 3.52 16.86 8.15
C ALA A 206 4.06 17.62 9.38
N ARG A 207 3.35 17.57 10.52
CA ARG A 207 3.78 18.13 11.82
C ARG A 207 5.02 17.43 12.36
N GLY A 208 5.04 16.10 12.36
CA GLY A 208 6.23 15.33 12.76
C GLY A 208 7.45 15.72 11.93
N ILE A 209 7.31 15.74 10.60
CA ILE A 209 8.41 16.14 9.69
C ILE A 209 8.81 17.60 9.89
N ALA A 210 7.84 18.52 9.99
CA ALA A 210 8.09 19.94 10.24
C ALA A 210 8.88 20.16 11.53
N PHE A 211 8.58 19.41 12.59
CA PHE A 211 9.34 19.45 13.83
C PHE A 211 10.80 19.01 13.61
N LEU A 212 11.03 17.87 12.94
CA LEU A 212 12.38 17.35 12.70
C LEU A 212 13.27 18.31 11.90
N ILE A 213 12.73 18.90 10.83
CA ILE A 213 13.50 19.77 9.92
C ILE A 213 13.78 21.17 10.50
N GLN A 214 13.12 21.53 11.61
CA GLN A 214 13.37 22.75 12.39
C GLN A 214 14.41 22.54 13.49
N LEU A 215 14.78 21.30 13.80
CA LEU A 215 15.83 21.03 14.78
C LEU A 215 17.20 21.38 14.21
N GLU A 216 17.99 22.07 15.01
CA GLU A 216 19.36 22.44 14.67
C GLU A 216 20.35 21.32 15.02
N PRO A 217 21.31 21.01 14.13
CA PRO A 217 22.36 20.05 14.41
C PRO A 217 23.35 20.58 15.45
N GLY A 218 23.98 19.68 16.21
CA GLY A 218 25.13 19.99 17.06
C GLY A 218 24.86 20.11 18.57
N SER A 219 23.60 20.12 19.02
CA SER A 219 23.32 19.90 20.45
C SER A 219 23.38 18.41 20.77
N GLU A 220 24.02 18.04 21.90
CA GLU A 220 24.12 16.65 22.36
C GLU A 220 22.73 16.01 22.51
N LEU A 221 21.76 16.81 22.95
CA LEU A 221 20.36 16.40 23.06
C LEU A 221 19.75 16.07 21.69
N ALA A 222 19.92 16.93 20.68
CA ALA A 222 19.39 16.66 19.33
C ALA A 222 20.03 15.44 18.68
N LEU A 223 21.34 15.23 18.89
CA LEU A 223 22.06 14.05 18.43
C LEU A 223 21.50 12.77 19.06
N SER A 224 21.35 12.76 20.40
CA SER A 224 20.77 11.62 21.12
C SER A 224 19.34 11.33 20.69
N MET A 225 18.49 12.36 20.58
CA MET A 225 17.11 12.25 20.11
C MET A 225 17.03 11.69 18.69
N ALA A 226 17.84 12.21 17.76
CA ALA A 226 17.84 11.77 16.37
C ALA A 226 18.35 10.33 16.24
N ALA A 227 19.37 9.94 17.01
CA ALA A 227 19.87 8.57 17.03
C ALA A 227 18.83 7.59 17.56
N GLN A 228 18.15 7.91 18.67
CA GLN A 228 17.08 7.08 19.22
C GLN A 228 15.91 6.95 18.24
N LEU A 229 15.47 8.06 17.63
CA LEU A 229 14.38 8.05 16.67
C LEU A 229 14.72 7.27 15.39
N SER A 230 15.94 7.42 14.87
CA SER A 230 16.39 6.67 13.69
C SER A 230 16.43 5.17 13.96
N GLN A 231 16.95 4.76 15.12
CA GLN A 231 16.95 3.35 15.53
C GLN A 231 15.52 2.81 15.75
N ALA A 232 14.63 3.60 16.35
CA ALA A 232 13.23 3.21 16.54
C ALA A 232 12.50 3.02 15.20
N LEU A 233 12.74 3.91 14.23
CA LEU A 233 12.21 3.79 12.87
C LEU A 233 12.72 2.52 12.15
N VAL A 234 14.00 2.18 12.28
CA VAL A 234 14.56 0.93 11.72
C VAL A 234 13.94 -0.31 12.40
N ARG A 235 13.80 -0.30 13.72
CA ARG A 235 13.14 -1.40 14.45
C ARG A 235 11.70 -1.58 14.00
N PHE A 236 10.97 -0.48 13.83
CA PHE A 236 9.59 -0.51 13.37
C PHE A 236 9.47 -1.04 11.92
N ASP A 237 10.42 -0.71 11.03
CA ASP A 237 10.49 -1.30 9.69
C ASP A 237 10.67 -2.82 9.75
N ALA A 238 11.58 -3.30 10.61
CA ALA A 238 11.82 -4.72 10.81
C ALA A 238 10.59 -5.45 11.38
N GLU A 239 9.88 -4.84 12.34
CA GLU A 239 8.63 -5.37 12.89
C GLU A 239 7.55 -5.51 11.80
N VAL A 240 7.35 -4.47 10.99
CA VAL A 240 6.37 -4.47 9.89
C VAL A 240 6.74 -5.53 8.84
N SER A 241 8.03 -5.69 8.56
CA SER A 241 8.55 -6.65 7.57
C SER A 241 8.47 -8.11 8.08
N SER A 242 8.57 -8.32 9.40
CA SER A 242 8.48 -9.65 10.03
C SER A 242 7.13 -10.34 9.79
N VAL A 243 6.05 -9.57 9.64
CA VAL A 243 4.70 -10.08 9.43
C VAL A 243 4.56 -10.77 8.06
N ARG A 244 5.19 -10.22 7.01
CA ARG A 244 5.23 -10.80 5.66
C ARG A 244 6.50 -10.36 4.92
N LYS A 245 7.43 -11.31 4.69
CA LYS A 245 8.65 -11.10 3.90
C LYS A 245 8.44 -10.65 2.44
N ARG A 246 7.22 -10.81 1.89
CA ARG A 246 6.87 -10.33 0.55
C ARG A 246 5.56 -9.58 0.61
N TYR A 247 5.57 -8.34 0.13
CA TYR A 247 4.42 -7.45 0.12
C TYR A 247 4.21 -6.84 -1.28
N PHE A 248 2.98 -6.41 -1.56
CA PHE A 248 2.56 -5.89 -2.86
C PHE A 248 2.60 -4.37 -2.89
N GLY A 249 2.68 -3.78 -4.09
CA GLY A 249 2.51 -2.34 -4.29
C GLY A 249 1.21 -1.84 -3.68
N ASN A 250 1.27 -0.65 -3.06
CA ASN A 250 0.17 0.01 -2.34
C ASN A 250 -0.46 -0.78 -1.16
N SER A 251 0.11 -1.92 -0.76
CA SER A 251 -0.28 -2.61 0.49
C SER A 251 -0.02 -1.75 1.73
N THR A 252 -0.62 -2.10 2.87
CA THR A 252 -0.37 -1.41 4.15
C THR A 252 1.12 -1.41 4.52
N ILE A 253 1.78 -2.56 4.38
CA ILE A 253 3.23 -2.73 4.59
C ILE A 253 4.03 -1.77 3.70
N HIS A 254 3.73 -1.74 2.39
CA HIS A 254 4.40 -0.85 1.44
C HIS A 254 4.31 0.62 1.85
N ARG A 255 3.09 1.07 2.20
CA ARG A 255 2.83 2.48 2.54
C ARG A 255 3.50 2.87 3.86
N VAL A 256 3.50 1.99 4.86
CA VAL A 256 4.21 2.22 6.13
C VAL A 256 5.73 2.29 5.91
N LYS A 257 6.34 1.31 5.22
CA LYS A 257 7.79 1.34 4.92
C LYS A 257 8.17 2.61 4.14
N ASN A 258 7.35 3.04 3.17
CA ASN A 258 7.58 4.29 2.45
C ASN A 258 7.65 5.52 3.38
N ARG A 259 6.71 5.64 4.32
CA ARG A 259 6.68 6.73 5.31
C ARG A 259 7.88 6.69 6.27
N ILE A 260 8.31 5.49 6.68
CA ILE A 260 9.52 5.30 7.51
C ILE A 260 10.73 5.88 6.78
N TRP A 261 10.97 5.49 5.54
CA TRP A 261 12.16 5.91 4.80
C TRP A 261 12.12 7.38 4.34
N GLN A 262 10.93 7.95 4.08
CA GLN A 262 10.75 9.40 3.93
C GLN A 262 11.18 10.16 5.21
N SER A 263 10.83 9.61 6.38
CA SER A 263 11.16 10.21 7.68
C SER A 263 12.65 10.09 7.99
N GLN A 264 13.27 8.94 7.72
CA GLN A 264 14.72 8.75 7.85
C GLN A 264 15.50 9.76 7.00
N LEU A 265 15.07 9.97 5.76
CA LEU A 265 15.69 10.91 4.84
C LEU A 265 15.65 12.37 5.37
N CYS A 266 14.55 12.76 6.02
CA CYS A 266 14.41 14.08 6.66
C CYS A 266 15.16 14.21 8.00
N LEU A 267 15.58 13.09 8.60
CA LEU A 267 16.29 13.05 9.87
C LEU A 267 17.82 13.13 9.69
N LEU A 268 18.33 12.85 8.49
CA LEU A 268 19.77 12.72 8.21
C LEU A 268 20.62 13.94 8.62
N HIS A 269 20.08 15.15 8.57
CA HIS A 269 20.85 16.36 8.91
C HIS A 269 21.19 16.46 10.40
N LEU A 270 20.54 15.66 11.26
CA LEU A 270 20.78 15.61 12.69
C LEU A 270 21.69 14.46 13.12
N LEU A 271 21.94 13.48 12.25
CA LEU A 271 22.74 12.31 12.59
C LEU A 271 24.23 12.64 12.55
N ASP A 272 25.01 11.99 13.39
CA ASP A 272 26.48 12.00 13.33
C ASP A 272 27.01 10.88 12.44
N GLU A 273 28.34 10.83 12.26
CA GLU A 273 29.00 9.82 11.45
C GLU A 273 28.74 8.40 11.99
N ALA A 274 28.80 8.22 13.30
CA ALA A 274 28.66 6.90 13.93
C ALA A 274 27.25 6.33 13.71
N THR A 275 26.21 7.14 13.94
CA THR A 275 24.83 6.74 13.72
C THR A 275 24.54 6.56 12.23
N SER A 276 25.07 7.44 11.38
CA SER A 276 24.91 7.35 9.93
C SER A 276 25.55 6.09 9.34
N ARG A 277 26.69 5.63 9.90
CA ARG A 277 27.32 4.36 9.53
C ARG A 277 26.38 3.17 9.82
N ILE A 278 25.80 3.12 11.02
CA ILE A 278 24.86 2.06 11.41
C ILE A 278 23.62 2.08 10.50
N LEU A 279 23.07 3.27 10.22
CA LEU A 279 21.94 3.40 9.30
C LEU A 279 22.30 2.94 7.88
N LEU A 280 23.50 3.26 7.39
CA LEU A 280 23.98 2.84 6.08
C LEU A 280 24.10 1.31 5.97
N GLU A 281 24.61 0.64 7.01
CA GLU A 281 24.68 -0.82 7.07
C GLU A 281 23.28 -1.45 7.00
N ASN A 282 22.31 -0.89 7.72
CA ASN A 282 20.90 -1.33 7.63
C ASN A 282 20.32 -1.13 6.22
N VAL A 283 20.60 0.01 5.59
CA VAL A 283 20.18 0.28 4.20
C VAL A 283 20.77 -0.75 3.23
N TYR A 284 22.06 -1.07 3.35
CA TYR A 284 22.68 -2.11 2.53
C TYR A 284 22.01 -3.47 2.75
N SER A 285 21.72 -3.84 4.00
CA SER A 285 21.00 -5.08 4.32
C SER A 285 19.62 -5.12 3.66
N GLU A 286 18.81 -4.06 3.81
CA GLU A 286 17.46 -3.96 3.23
C GLU A 286 17.45 -4.03 1.69
N LEU A 287 18.47 -3.47 1.03
CA LEU A 287 18.62 -3.56 -0.42
C LEU A 287 18.98 -4.98 -0.89
N VAL A 288 19.67 -5.76 -0.05
CA VAL A 288 20.09 -7.13 -0.37
C VAL A 288 19.00 -8.14 -0.07
N GLU A 289 18.48 -8.14 1.16
CA GLU A 289 17.62 -9.19 1.72
C GLU A 289 16.21 -9.19 1.11
N GLU A 290 15.64 -8.01 0.86
CA GLU A 290 14.27 -7.88 0.39
C GLU A 290 14.17 -7.40 -1.06
N SER A 291 13.15 -7.92 -1.77
CA SER A 291 12.77 -7.36 -3.07
C SER A 291 11.85 -6.16 -2.84
N GLN A 292 12.45 -5.02 -2.49
CA GLN A 292 11.73 -3.77 -2.22
C GLN A 292 10.92 -3.29 -3.43
N GLN A 293 9.79 -2.64 -3.16
CA GLN A 293 9.02 -1.94 -4.18
C GLN A 293 9.80 -0.72 -4.72
N PRO A 294 9.53 -0.25 -5.96
CA PRO A 294 10.30 0.82 -6.57
C PRO A 294 10.45 2.10 -5.72
N SER A 295 9.39 2.54 -5.04
CA SER A 295 9.42 3.76 -4.23
C SER A 295 10.37 3.65 -3.02
N ILE A 296 10.28 2.55 -2.28
CA ILE A 296 11.15 2.27 -1.13
C ILE A 296 12.59 2.09 -1.58
N ARG A 297 12.79 1.38 -2.70
CA ARG A 297 14.12 1.20 -3.28
C ARG A 297 14.77 2.55 -3.62
N CYS A 298 14.06 3.47 -4.28
CA CYS A 298 14.56 4.81 -4.57
C CYS A 298 14.87 5.61 -3.29
N LEU A 299 14.04 5.48 -2.24
CA LEU A 299 14.30 6.14 -0.94
C LEU A 299 15.55 5.58 -0.24
N LEU A 300 15.71 4.26 -0.20
CA LEU A 300 16.89 3.59 0.36
C LEU A 300 18.17 4.01 -0.37
N GLU A 301 18.15 3.95 -1.71
CA GLU A 301 19.25 4.40 -2.57
C GLU A 301 19.58 5.87 -2.29
N TRP A 302 18.57 6.72 -2.13
CA TRP A 302 18.77 8.15 -1.85
C TRP A 302 19.33 8.40 -0.44
N VAL A 303 18.86 7.68 0.58
CA VAL A 303 19.42 7.73 1.93
C VAL A 303 20.90 7.34 1.91
N ALA A 304 21.26 6.26 1.21
CA ALA A 304 22.66 5.86 1.04
C ALA A 304 23.49 6.95 0.37
N VAL A 305 23.02 7.51 -0.75
CA VAL A 305 23.71 8.61 -1.46
C VAL A 305 23.94 9.81 -0.53
N ARG A 306 22.92 10.21 0.24
CA ARG A 306 23.01 11.35 1.16
C ARG A 306 23.99 11.12 2.29
N ILE A 307 24.02 9.93 2.88
CA ILE A 307 25.01 9.57 3.91
C ILE A 307 26.43 9.61 3.33
N LEU A 308 26.64 9.02 2.14
CA LEU A 308 27.95 8.95 1.49
C LEU A 308 28.47 10.31 1.00
N LEU A 309 27.56 11.27 0.76
CA LEU A 309 27.89 12.67 0.48
C LEU A 309 28.28 13.41 1.77
N GLY A 310 27.53 13.21 2.85
CA GLY A 310 27.80 13.83 4.15
C GLY A 310 29.07 13.32 4.83
N TYR A 311 29.39 12.03 4.63
CA TYR A 311 30.53 11.34 5.22
C TYR A 311 31.35 10.59 4.16
N PRO A 312 32.23 11.28 3.42
CA PRO A 312 33.08 10.69 2.37
C PRO A 312 33.91 9.48 2.83
N GLN A 313 34.29 9.43 4.10
CA GLN A 313 35.00 8.32 4.76
C GLN A 313 34.22 6.99 4.74
N LEU A 314 32.91 7.02 4.51
CA LEU A 314 32.08 5.82 4.39
C LEU A 314 32.00 5.28 2.95
N ARG A 315 32.43 6.03 1.93
CA ARG A 315 32.38 5.59 0.52
C ARG A 315 33.10 4.26 0.23
N PRO A 316 34.26 3.95 0.85
CA PRO A 316 34.91 2.65 0.66
C PRO A 316 34.07 1.44 1.11
N THR A 317 33.01 1.63 1.92
CA THR A 317 32.12 0.54 2.34
C THR A 317 31.21 0.04 1.22
N LEU A 318 31.01 0.82 0.16
CA LEU A 318 30.01 0.55 -0.89
C LEU A 318 30.41 -0.63 -1.79
N GLU A 319 31.70 -0.76 -2.12
CA GLU A 319 32.20 -1.85 -2.97
C GLU A 319 32.07 -3.23 -2.30
N PRO A 320 32.57 -3.44 -1.06
CA PRO A 320 32.35 -4.70 -0.33
C PRO A 320 30.87 -5.06 -0.18
N ALA A 321 30.02 -4.07 0.09
CA ALA A 321 28.58 -4.27 0.21
C ALA A 321 27.95 -4.71 -1.13
N MET A 322 28.37 -4.11 -2.25
CA MET A 322 27.92 -4.47 -3.60
C MET A 322 28.39 -5.87 -4.01
N GLU A 323 29.62 -6.27 -3.66
CA GLU A 323 30.12 -7.63 -3.92
C GLU A 323 29.31 -8.67 -3.15
N GLN A 324 29.08 -8.44 -1.86
CA GLN A 324 28.24 -9.29 -1.02
C GLN A 324 26.82 -9.38 -1.57
N ALA A 325 26.25 -8.25 -2.02
CA ALA A 325 24.95 -8.19 -2.68
C ALA A 325 24.91 -9.06 -3.95
N GLY A 326 25.96 -9.02 -4.77
CA GLY A 326 26.11 -9.82 -5.98
C GLY A 326 26.06 -11.33 -5.74
N VAL A 327 26.69 -11.78 -4.64
CA VAL A 327 26.71 -13.18 -4.21
C VAL A 327 25.38 -13.61 -3.60
N ALA A 328 24.80 -12.80 -2.72
CA ALA A 328 23.57 -13.14 -2.01
C ALA A 328 22.34 -13.10 -2.92
N ARG A 329 22.17 -12.03 -3.71
CA ARG A 329 21.06 -11.84 -4.63
C ARG A 329 21.50 -10.95 -5.79
N THR A 330 21.99 -11.53 -6.88
CA THR A 330 22.56 -10.79 -8.01
C THR A 330 21.71 -9.63 -8.56
N GLY A 331 20.38 -9.69 -8.42
CA GLY A 331 19.49 -8.59 -8.79
C GLY A 331 19.59 -7.33 -7.93
N SER A 332 20.02 -7.41 -6.66
CA SER A 332 20.18 -6.26 -5.76
C SER A 332 21.31 -5.33 -6.18
N VAL A 333 22.28 -5.83 -6.97
CA VAL A 333 23.38 -5.04 -7.53
C VAL A 333 22.88 -3.82 -8.31
N CYS A 334 21.67 -3.88 -8.89
CA CYS A 334 21.06 -2.74 -9.58
C CYS A 334 20.98 -1.49 -8.69
N SER A 335 20.68 -1.67 -7.40
CA SER A 335 20.56 -0.56 -6.45
C SER A 335 21.91 0.06 -6.11
N PHE A 336 22.94 -0.76 -5.92
CA PHE A 336 24.30 -0.27 -5.67
C PHE A 336 24.86 0.50 -6.88
N LEU A 337 24.57 0.02 -8.10
CA LEU A 337 24.88 0.73 -9.33
C LEU A 337 24.15 2.08 -9.43
N ALA A 338 22.87 2.13 -9.03
CA ALA A 338 22.12 3.39 -8.96
C ALA A 338 22.71 4.36 -7.93
N VAL A 339 23.09 3.88 -6.73
CA VAL A 339 23.78 4.68 -5.70
C VAL A 339 25.09 5.28 -6.25
N LEU A 340 25.91 4.48 -6.95
CA LEU A 340 27.16 4.96 -7.56
C LEU A 340 26.92 6.07 -8.59
N VAL A 341 25.90 5.91 -9.43
CA VAL A 341 25.51 6.90 -10.43
C VAL A 341 25.02 8.18 -9.75
N HIS A 342 24.09 8.08 -8.79
CA HIS A 342 23.55 9.26 -8.13
C HIS A 342 24.57 9.99 -7.26
N LEU A 343 25.48 9.27 -6.60
CA LEU A 343 26.61 9.85 -5.90
C LEU A 343 27.50 10.65 -6.86
N GLY A 344 27.87 10.07 -8.01
CA GLY A 344 28.65 10.75 -9.04
C GLY A 344 27.94 11.98 -9.60
N SER A 345 26.63 11.91 -9.85
CA SER A 345 25.83 13.03 -10.36
C SER A 345 25.80 14.26 -9.45
N CYS A 346 26.12 14.07 -8.17
CA CYS A 346 26.20 15.14 -7.17
C CYS A 346 27.59 15.81 -7.09
N LEU A 347 28.63 15.20 -7.65
CA LEU A 347 30.00 15.73 -7.62
C LEU A 347 30.15 16.74 -8.77
N GLN A 348 30.02 18.03 -8.45
CA GLN A 348 30.21 19.11 -9.42
C GLN A 348 31.68 19.47 -9.65
N ASP A 349 32.54 19.12 -8.69
CA ASP A 349 33.98 19.30 -8.80
C ASP A 349 34.58 18.23 -9.75
N PRO A 350 35.24 18.64 -10.85
CA PRO A 350 35.79 17.69 -11.84
C PRO A 350 36.78 16.71 -11.22
N ASP A 351 37.65 17.15 -10.31
CA ASP A 351 38.66 16.30 -9.68
C ASP A 351 38.00 15.22 -8.81
N ALA A 352 37.07 15.62 -7.94
CA ALA A 352 36.31 14.66 -7.13
C ALA A 352 35.48 13.67 -7.96
N LEU A 353 34.92 14.12 -9.08
CA LEU A 353 34.18 13.25 -10.01
C LEU A 353 35.12 12.29 -10.74
N GLU A 354 36.31 12.74 -11.13
CA GLU A 354 37.32 11.92 -11.78
C GLU A 354 37.85 10.82 -10.84
N ASP A 355 38.07 11.16 -9.57
CA ASP A 355 38.44 10.19 -8.52
C ASP A 355 37.33 9.15 -8.31
N HIS A 356 36.08 9.60 -8.23
CA HIS A 356 34.92 8.72 -8.08
C HIS A 356 34.81 7.72 -9.25
N LEU A 357 34.89 8.22 -10.50
CA LEU A 357 34.83 7.36 -11.68
C LEU A 357 36.03 6.41 -11.77
N SER A 358 37.24 6.89 -11.45
CA SER A 358 38.46 6.07 -11.49
C SER A 358 38.43 4.91 -10.49
N SER A 359 37.82 5.13 -9.32
CA SER A 359 37.63 4.10 -8.30
C SER A 359 36.58 3.07 -8.70
N TYR A 360 35.42 3.50 -9.22
CA TYR A 360 34.26 2.61 -9.37
C TYR A 360 34.04 2.05 -10.78
N LEU A 361 34.60 2.64 -11.84
CA LEU A 361 34.52 2.05 -13.19
C LEU A 361 35.07 0.61 -13.26
N PRO A 362 36.22 0.27 -12.64
CA PRO A 362 36.67 -1.13 -12.53
C PRO A 362 35.63 -2.06 -11.89
N VAL A 363 34.89 -1.57 -10.89
CA VAL A 363 33.88 -2.34 -10.14
C VAL A 363 32.61 -2.55 -10.97
N ILE A 364 32.21 -1.56 -11.79
CA ILE A 364 31.00 -1.62 -12.63
C ILE A 364 31.21 -2.55 -13.84
N LEU A 365 32.42 -2.59 -14.40
CA LEU A 365 32.71 -3.26 -15.68
C LEU A 365 32.33 -4.75 -15.73
N PRO A 366 32.66 -5.60 -14.73
CA PRO A 366 32.26 -7.00 -14.72
C PRO A 366 30.74 -7.19 -14.87
N TRP A 367 29.95 -6.29 -14.28
CA TRP A 367 28.49 -6.35 -14.31
C TRP A 367 27.92 -5.99 -15.69
N ALA A 368 28.59 -5.13 -16.44
CA ALA A 368 28.20 -4.76 -17.81
C ALA A 368 28.29 -5.92 -18.81
N MET A 369 28.98 -7.01 -18.46
CA MET A 369 29.09 -8.23 -19.26
C MET A 369 28.52 -9.47 -18.54
N GLY A 370 27.86 -9.27 -17.39
CA GLY A 370 27.31 -10.34 -16.57
C GLY A 370 26.13 -11.09 -17.21
N GLN A 371 25.84 -12.29 -16.70
CA GLN A 371 24.72 -13.11 -17.16
C GLN A 371 23.36 -12.53 -16.73
N HIS A 372 23.29 -11.90 -15.55
CA HIS A 372 22.05 -11.36 -15.00
C HIS A 372 21.58 -10.11 -15.75
N PHE A 373 20.42 -10.21 -16.41
CA PHE A 373 19.93 -9.22 -17.37
C PHE A 373 19.81 -7.80 -16.78
N ASN A 374 19.11 -7.62 -15.65
CA ASN A 374 18.87 -6.28 -15.09
C ASN A 374 20.16 -5.61 -14.61
N ALA A 375 21.01 -6.36 -13.89
CA ALA A 375 22.29 -5.86 -13.39
C ALA A 375 23.19 -5.39 -14.54
N ARG A 376 23.17 -6.13 -15.66
CA ARG A 376 23.86 -5.75 -16.89
C ARG A 376 23.33 -4.45 -17.49
N VAL A 377 22.01 -4.28 -17.61
CA VAL A 377 21.38 -3.05 -18.14
C VAL A 377 21.72 -1.84 -17.26
N TYR A 378 21.65 -1.98 -15.94
CA TYR A 378 22.02 -0.92 -14.99
C TYR A 378 23.51 -0.56 -15.10
N ALA A 379 24.40 -1.55 -15.16
CA ALA A 379 25.84 -1.31 -15.26
C ALA A 379 26.18 -0.58 -16.57
N GLN A 380 25.55 -0.96 -17.67
CA GLN A 380 25.75 -0.28 -18.96
C GLN A 380 25.18 1.13 -18.96
N THR A 381 24.02 1.34 -18.32
CA THR A 381 23.45 2.68 -18.12
C THR A 381 24.41 3.56 -17.32
N ALA A 382 25.01 3.04 -16.26
CA ALA A 382 26.05 3.73 -15.49
C ALA A 382 27.28 4.07 -16.34
N LEU A 383 27.75 3.15 -17.20
CA LEU A 383 28.86 3.42 -18.13
C LEU A 383 28.52 4.50 -19.18
N HIS A 384 27.28 4.54 -19.68
CA HIS A 384 26.82 5.59 -20.59
C HIS A 384 26.79 6.96 -19.91
N LEU A 385 26.35 7.03 -18.65
CA LEU A 385 26.36 8.28 -17.87
C LEU A 385 27.78 8.71 -17.54
N ALA A 386 28.66 7.79 -17.12
CA ALA A 386 30.08 8.06 -16.91
C ALA A 386 30.74 8.63 -18.18
N SER A 387 30.48 8.02 -19.35
CA SER A 387 30.97 8.54 -20.63
C SER A 387 30.51 9.97 -20.90
N ARG A 388 29.23 10.30 -20.63
CA ARG A 388 28.71 11.66 -20.83
C ARG A 388 29.38 12.66 -19.90
N TRP A 389 29.54 12.31 -18.63
CA TRP A 389 30.18 13.18 -17.65
C TRP A 389 31.66 13.39 -17.94
N SER A 390 32.39 12.32 -18.31
CA SER A 390 33.81 12.43 -18.68
C SER A 390 34.03 13.42 -19.83
N GLU A 391 33.13 13.46 -20.81
CA GLU A 391 33.20 14.42 -21.92
C GLU A 391 32.75 15.82 -21.53
N GLN A 392 31.66 15.92 -20.77
CA GLN A 392 31.10 17.20 -20.32
C GLN A 392 32.07 17.97 -19.42
N PHE A 393 32.75 17.28 -18.51
CA PHE A 393 33.67 17.88 -17.54
C PHE A 393 35.15 17.79 -17.96
N GLY A 394 35.47 17.12 -19.07
CA GLY A 394 36.83 17.03 -19.59
C GLY A 394 37.78 16.20 -18.71
N LEU A 395 37.33 15.04 -18.22
CA LEU A 395 38.07 14.20 -17.27
C LEU A 395 39.18 13.41 -17.97
N GLY A 396 40.38 13.99 -18.03
CA GLY A 396 41.48 13.54 -18.89
C GLY A 396 41.98 12.13 -18.60
N SER A 397 42.19 11.77 -17.34
CA SER A 397 42.70 10.45 -16.95
C SER A 397 41.68 9.34 -17.19
N VAL A 398 40.39 9.62 -16.96
CA VAL A 398 39.31 8.67 -17.23
C VAL A 398 39.11 8.48 -18.73
N LEU A 399 39.16 9.56 -19.52
CA LEU A 399 39.05 9.49 -20.99
C LEU A 399 40.25 8.76 -21.62
N GLU A 400 41.46 8.95 -21.10
CA GLU A 400 42.64 8.23 -21.57
C GLU A 400 42.50 6.71 -21.32
N LYS A 401 42.07 6.33 -20.12
CA LYS A 401 41.98 4.92 -19.71
C LYS A 401 40.76 4.19 -20.29
N TYR A 402 39.61 4.85 -20.38
CA TYR A 402 38.32 4.23 -20.76
C TYR A 402 37.74 4.75 -22.09
N GLY A 403 38.42 5.66 -22.78
CA GLY A 403 37.98 6.23 -24.05
C GLY A 403 37.57 5.20 -25.12
N PRO A 404 38.36 4.13 -25.37
CA PRO A 404 37.97 3.07 -26.31
C PRO A 404 36.65 2.37 -25.94
N LEU A 405 36.42 2.14 -24.65
CA LEU A 405 35.17 1.55 -24.14
C LEU A 405 33.98 2.50 -24.39
N PHE A 406 34.13 3.77 -24.06
CA PHE A 406 33.09 4.79 -24.29
C PHE A 406 32.76 4.96 -25.77
N LEU A 407 33.76 4.82 -26.65
CA LEU A 407 33.53 4.80 -28.10
C LEU A 407 32.69 3.59 -28.53
N CYS A 408 32.98 2.40 -28.00
CA CYS A 408 32.21 1.18 -28.28
C CYS A 408 30.75 1.30 -27.81
N LEU A 409 30.52 1.83 -26.60
CA LEU A 409 29.17 2.03 -26.07
C LEU A 409 28.33 2.94 -26.96
N ARG A 410 28.90 4.06 -27.42
CA ARG A 410 28.20 5.00 -28.32
C ARG A 410 27.86 4.40 -29.68
N ARG A 411 28.81 3.66 -30.28
CA ARG A 411 28.59 2.99 -31.57
C ARG A 411 27.63 1.81 -31.47
N GLY A 412 27.57 1.15 -30.31
CA GLY A 412 26.70 0.01 -30.03
C GLY A 412 25.22 0.35 -29.88
N VAL A 413 24.85 1.61 -29.62
CA VAL A 413 23.44 2.05 -29.44
C VAL A 413 22.57 1.70 -30.67
N GLN A 414 23.17 1.59 -31.86
CA GLN A 414 22.44 1.26 -33.10
C GLN A 414 22.33 -0.25 -33.40
N ILE A 415 22.86 -1.12 -32.54
CA ILE A 415 22.97 -2.57 -32.81
C ILE A 415 22.11 -3.37 -31.82
N GLY A 416 20.93 -3.80 -32.28
CA GLY A 416 20.10 -4.84 -31.65
C GLY A 416 19.09 -4.37 -30.59
N ASN A 417 18.36 -5.34 -30.00
CA ASN A 417 17.32 -5.09 -28.98
C ASN A 417 17.89 -4.65 -27.61
N TRP A 418 19.20 -4.79 -27.42
CA TRP A 418 19.90 -4.49 -26.19
C TRP A 418 19.94 -2.98 -25.89
N SER A 419 20.21 -2.15 -26.90
CA SER A 419 20.28 -0.70 -26.75
C SER A 419 18.95 -0.09 -26.27
N ARG A 420 17.82 -0.65 -26.72
CA ARG A 420 16.48 -0.19 -26.35
C ARG A 420 16.22 -0.23 -24.83
N ASN A 421 16.76 -1.21 -24.09
CA ASN A 421 16.52 -1.29 -22.64
C ASN A 421 17.39 -0.31 -21.86
N VAL A 422 18.62 -0.06 -22.32
CA VAL A 422 19.49 0.98 -21.76
C VAL A 422 18.91 2.36 -22.06
N GLU A 423 18.40 2.59 -23.28
CA GLU A 423 17.70 3.83 -23.63
C GLU A 423 16.46 4.08 -22.77
N LYS A 424 15.66 3.05 -22.49
CA LYS A 424 14.53 3.15 -21.56
C LYS A 424 14.98 3.59 -20.16
N LEU A 425 16.05 3.00 -19.63
CA LEU A 425 16.55 3.36 -18.31
C LEU A 425 17.18 4.77 -18.30
N LEU A 426 17.90 5.16 -19.36
CA LEU A 426 18.41 6.52 -19.54
C LEU A 426 17.30 7.57 -19.75
N ALA A 427 16.10 7.16 -20.19
CA ALA A 427 14.94 8.02 -20.36
C ALA A 427 14.03 8.06 -19.12
N ASP A 428 14.19 7.11 -18.20
CA ASP A 428 13.46 7.06 -16.94
C ASP A 428 13.76 8.28 -16.07
N PHE A 429 12.75 8.80 -15.38
CA PHE A 429 12.89 10.01 -14.55
C PHE A 429 14.03 9.86 -13.53
N TYR A 430 14.24 8.66 -13.00
CA TYR A 430 15.19 8.43 -11.93
C TYR A 430 16.63 8.65 -12.38
N PHE A 431 16.99 8.26 -13.61
CA PHE A 431 18.35 8.47 -14.15
C PHE A 431 18.49 9.74 -14.98
N LYS A 432 17.40 10.22 -15.57
CA LYS A 432 17.39 11.36 -16.50
C LYS A 432 17.21 12.69 -15.79
N ASP A 433 16.19 12.79 -14.95
CA ASP A 433 15.66 14.06 -14.44
C ASP A 433 16.00 14.23 -12.95
N PHE A 434 16.00 13.16 -12.15
CA PHE A 434 16.24 13.19 -10.72
C PHE A 434 17.70 13.48 -10.35
N LYS A 435 17.88 14.47 -9.47
CA LYS A 435 19.17 14.95 -8.96
C LYS A 435 19.18 14.84 -7.43
N ALA A 436 19.87 13.84 -6.90
CA ALA A 436 19.84 13.50 -5.46
C ALA A 436 20.21 14.66 -4.51
N CYS A 437 21.01 15.64 -4.96
CA CYS A 437 21.41 16.78 -4.16
C CYS A 437 20.41 17.94 -4.23
N SER A 438 20.08 18.42 -5.44
CA SER A 438 19.22 19.59 -5.63
C SER A 438 17.74 19.30 -5.44
N HIS A 439 17.31 18.05 -5.63
CA HIS A 439 15.93 17.64 -5.41
C HIS A 439 15.67 17.15 -3.98
N PHE A 440 16.61 17.34 -3.04
CA PHE A 440 16.36 17.08 -1.62
C PHE A 440 15.45 18.15 -1.02
N THR A 441 14.17 17.99 -1.28
CA THR A 441 13.10 18.92 -0.90
C THR A 441 11.88 18.14 -0.44
N LEU A 442 11.01 18.76 0.38
CA LEU A 442 9.77 18.12 0.81
C LEU A 442 8.84 17.81 -0.37
N GLN A 443 8.82 18.67 -1.39
CA GLN A 443 8.12 18.43 -2.65
C GLN A 443 8.58 17.10 -3.27
N THR A 444 9.88 16.87 -3.41
CA THR A 444 10.34 15.61 -4.02
C THR A 444 10.03 14.41 -3.14
N ILE A 445 10.30 14.51 -1.84
CA ILE A 445 10.19 13.39 -0.90
C ILE A 445 8.73 12.94 -0.76
N PHE A 446 7.79 13.87 -0.67
CA PHE A 446 6.39 13.58 -0.33
C PHE A 446 5.38 13.75 -1.48
N TRP A 447 5.77 14.36 -2.60
CA TRP A 447 4.89 14.55 -3.76
C TRP A 447 5.45 13.91 -5.03
N ASP A 448 6.60 14.36 -5.53
CA ASP A 448 7.09 13.92 -6.84
C ASP A 448 7.50 12.43 -6.83
N LEU A 449 8.29 11.98 -5.85
CA LEU A 449 8.74 10.59 -5.82
C LEU A 449 7.56 9.63 -5.62
N PRO A 450 6.62 9.83 -4.68
CA PRO A 450 5.42 9.00 -4.58
C PRO A 450 4.61 8.92 -5.88
N ARG A 451 4.39 10.06 -6.54
CA ARG A 451 3.67 10.13 -7.83
C ARG A 451 4.41 9.36 -8.93
N LEU A 452 5.71 9.60 -9.08
CA LEU A 452 6.53 9.02 -10.16
C LEU A 452 6.81 7.52 -9.97
N THR A 453 6.61 7.00 -8.76
CA THR A 453 6.80 5.58 -8.39
C THR A 453 5.49 4.82 -8.17
N GLY A 454 4.34 5.42 -8.47
CA GLY A 454 3.04 4.72 -8.52
C GLY A 454 2.37 4.49 -7.16
N LEU A 455 2.67 5.33 -6.15
CA LEU A 455 1.91 5.31 -4.90
C LEU A 455 0.52 5.94 -5.09
N THR A 456 -0.45 5.44 -4.33
CA THR A 456 -1.82 5.98 -4.31
C THR A 456 -1.85 7.44 -3.84
N ASP A 457 -2.81 8.22 -4.36
CA ASP A 457 -3.06 9.63 -4.04
C ASP A 457 -3.06 9.96 -2.52
N ARG A 458 -3.41 8.99 -1.68
CA ARG A 458 -3.40 9.14 -0.21
C ARG A 458 -2.01 9.26 0.41
N GLU A 459 -0.98 8.82 -0.30
CA GLU A 459 0.41 8.95 0.14
C GLU A 459 1.08 10.23 -0.38
N LEU A 460 0.43 10.93 -1.32
CA LEU A 460 0.93 12.18 -1.88
C LEU A 460 0.58 13.32 -0.92
N VAL A 461 1.60 14.00 -0.39
CA VAL A 461 1.41 15.15 0.51
C VAL A 461 1.77 16.43 -0.23
N PRO A 462 0.79 17.30 -0.53
CA PRO A 462 1.04 18.59 -1.17
C PRO A 462 1.92 19.48 -0.29
N VAL A 463 2.77 20.29 -0.93
CA VAL A 463 3.61 21.28 -0.23
C VAL A 463 2.78 22.27 0.58
N ALA A 464 1.55 22.57 0.14
CA ALA A 464 0.63 23.46 0.85
C ALA A 464 0.31 23.00 2.30
N VAL A 465 0.32 21.68 2.55
CA VAL A 465 0.12 21.13 3.90
C VAL A 465 1.31 21.48 4.80
N PHE A 466 2.54 21.36 4.27
CA PHE A 466 3.74 21.79 4.98
C PHE A 466 3.79 23.30 5.17
N ASP A 467 3.41 24.09 4.16
CA ASP A 467 3.29 25.55 4.26
C ASP A 467 2.34 25.94 5.42
N GLY A 468 1.17 25.28 5.51
CA GLY A 468 0.20 25.51 6.58
C GLY A 468 0.75 25.20 7.97
N VAL A 469 1.41 24.04 8.13
CA VAL A 469 2.01 23.62 9.42
C VAL A 469 3.21 24.50 9.81
N LEU A 470 3.98 24.98 8.83
CA LEU A 470 5.17 25.80 9.05
C LEU A 470 4.88 27.30 9.18
N SER A 471 3.68 27.77 8.83
CA SER A 471 3.31 29.21 8.75
C SER A 471 3.49 30.04 10.04
N GLY A 472 3.83 29.41 11.17
CA GLY A 472 4.23 30.08 12.42
C GLY A 472 5.73 30.04 12.76
N ALA A 473 6.58 29.38 11.96
CA ALA A 473 8.00 29.19 12.23
C ALA A 473 8.86 30.17 11.41
N VAL A 474 9.65 31.00 12.10
CA VAL A 474 10.48 32.07 11.52
C VAL A 474 11.92 31.60 11.21
N GLY A 475 12.18 30.28 11.27
CA GLY A 475 13.54 29.70 11.22
C GLY A 475 13.98 29.18 9.86
N LYS A 476 15.30 29.04 9.68
CA LYS A 476 15.90 28.32 8.55
C LYS A 476 15.57 26.83 8.66
N VAL A 477 14.95 26.26 7.63
CA VAL A 477 14.57 24.85 7.58
C VAL A 477 15.70 24.02 6.99
N ALA A 478 16.01 22.85 7.56
CA ALA A 478 17.08 21.97 7.07
C ALA A 478 16.78 21.36 5.69
N VAL A 479 15.51 21.14 5.38
CA VAL A 479 15.03 20.61 4.10
C VAL A 479 14.16 21.67 3.42
N PRO A 480 14.54 22.17 2.23
CA PRO A 480 13.72 23.11 1.48
C PRO A 480 12.36 22.53 1.11
N LEU A 481 11.33 23.37 1.02
CA LEU A 481 9.97 22.91 0.71
C LEU A 481 9.80 22.53 -0.76
N ARG A 482 10.38 23.30 -1.68
CA ARG A 482 10.15 23.21 -3.13
C ARG A 482 11.45 23.02 -3.90
N ASN A 483 11.36 22.35 -5.04
CA ASN A 483 12.45 22.22 -5.99
C ASN A 483 12.78 23.58 -6.63
N GLY A 484 14.05 23.76 -7.02
CA GLY A 484 14.49 24.93 -7.78
C GLY A 484 14.21 24.84 -9.29
N ASP A 485 13.76 23.68 -9.77
CA ASP A 485 13.37 23.41 -11.15
C ASP A 485 12.08 22.57 -11.21
N ASP A 486 11.44 22.53 -12.37
CA ASP A 486 10.19 21.79 -12.60
C ASP A 486 10.41 20.42 -13.26
N LEU A 487 11.65 19.92 -13.30
CA LEU A 487 12.01 18.72 -14.07
C LEU A 487 11.18 17.51 -13.65
N LEU A 488 11.19 17.20 -12.34
CA LEU A 488 10.46 16.06 -11.79
C LEU A 488 8.94 16.22 -11.93
N SER A 489 8.42 17.44 -11.73
CA SER A 489 6.99 17.71 -11.85
C SER A 489 6.51 17.53 -13.29
N ALA A 490 7.36 17.79 -14.29
CA ALA A 490 7.09 17.52 -15.70
C ALA A 490 7.38 16.06 -16.13
N SER A 491 8.10 15.28 -15.33
CA SER A 491 8.44 13.89 -15.64
C SER A 491 7.21 12.98 -15.62
N ARG A 492 7.26 11.95 -16.48
CA ARG A 492 6.30 10.84 -16.49
C ARG A 492 6.68 9.80 -15.44
N PRO A 493 5.71 9.03 -14.92
CA PRO A 493 6.00 7.90 -14.03
C PRO A 493 7.01 6.92 -14.64
N SER A 494 7.72 6.19 -13.79
CA SER A 494 8.73 5.23 -14.24
C SER A 494 8.16 4.22 -15.23
N TYR A 495 8.92 3.86 -16.27
CA TYR A 495 8.49 2.87 -17.25
C TYR A 495 8.29 1.47 -16.64
N TRP A 496 8.86 1.21 -15.46
CA TRP A 496 8.63 -0.02 -14.71
C TRP A 496 7.19 -0.14 -14.21
N LEU A 497 6.47 0.98 -14.06
CA LEU A 497 5.04 1.04 -13.73
C LEU A 497 4.18 0.80 -14.98
N GLU A 498 4.61 1.24 -16.15
CA GLU A 498 3.88 1.00 -17.42
C GLU A 498 3.78 -0.50 -17.77
N ALA A 499 4.64 -1.35 -17.20
CA ALA A 499 4.53 -2.81 -17.30
C ALA A 499 3.49 -3.43 -16.33
N GLY A 500 3.02 -2.67 -15.33
CA GLY A 500 2.04 -3.08 -14.31
C GLY A 500 0.69 -2.34 -14.37
N ASP A 501 0.64 -1.12 -14.91
CA ASP A 501 -0.52 -0.24 -14.93
C ASP A 501 -1.31 -0.31 -16.26
N LYS A 502 -1.86 -1.48 -16.57
CA LYS A 502 -3.05 -1.57 -17.44
C LYS A 502 -4.34 -1.86 -16.67
N GLU A 503 -4.34 -1.57 -15.38
CA GLU A 503 -5.55 -1.52 -14.56
C GLU A 503 -5.58 -0.21 -13.75
N ALA A 504 -6.51 0.68 -14.14
CA ALA A 504 -6.94 1.91 -13.48
C ALA A 504 -6.38 3.23 -14.05
N GLY A 505 -7.09 3.77 -15.04
CA GLY A 505 -6.91 5.13 -15.55
C GLY A 505 -7.55 5.28 -16.92
N VAL A 506 -8.83 5.66 -16.93
CA VAL A 506 -9.52 6.06 -18.16
C VAL A 506 -8.92 7.37 -18.64
N SER A 507 -8.13 7.32 -19.70
CA SER A 507 -8.02 8.42 -20.66
C SER A 507 -8.61 7.95 -21.99
N VAL A 508 -9.54 8.76 -22.50
CA VAL A 508 -10.24 8.54 -23.77
C VAL A 508 -9.33 8.98 -24.91
N ASP A 509 -9.17 8.05 -25.87
CA ASP A 509 -8.70 8.16 -27.26
C ASP A 509 -7.19 8.44 -27.52
N CYS A 510 -6.46 7.74 -28.41
CA CYS A 510 -6.79 6.82 -29.49
C CYS A 510 -5.67 5.78 -29.70
N GLU A 511 -6.08 4.56 -30.07
CA GLU A 511 -5.35 3.52 -30.83
C GLU A 511 -3.99 3.02 -30.30
N ASP A 512 -4.01 1.88 -29.60
CA ASP A 512 -3.03 0.80 -29.83
C ASP A 512 -3.51 -0.56 -29.27
N ASP A 513 -3.65 -1.51 -30.19
CA ASP A 513 -4.22 -2.85 -30.05
C ASP A 513 -3.52 -3.74 -29.01
N TYR A 514 -4.29 -4.20 -28.01
CA TYR A 514 -3.95 -5.41 -27.25
C TYR A 514 -5.18 -6.28 -27.06
N GLN A 515 -5.06 -7.56 -27.41
CA GLN A 515 -6.12 -8.56 -27.23
C GLN A 515 -6.38 -8.80 -25.74
N ARG A 516 -7.41 -8.15 -25.21
CA ARG A 516 -8.00 -8.46 -23.90
C ARG A 516 -8.58 -9.88 -23.96
N LYS A 517 -8.47 -10.66 -22.88
CA LYS A 517 -9.29 -11.87 -22.75
C LYS A 517 -10.75 -11.43 -22.84
N ILE A 518 -11.51 -12.03 -23.75
CA ILE A 518 -12.91 -11.68 -24.03
C ILE A 518 -13.67 -11.61 -22.70
N THR A 519 -14.13 -10.42 -22.32
CA THR A 519 -15.09 -10.25 -21.23
C THR A 519 -16.43 -10.77 -21.76
N PRO A 520 -17.11 -11.70 -21.07
CA PRO A 520 -18.39 -12.22 -21.55
C PRO A 520 -19.37 -11.08 -21.84
N TRP A 521 -20.02 -11.12 -23.00
CA TRP A 521 -20.88 -10.06 -23.57
C TRP A 521 -21.91 -9.48 -22.57
N LYS A 522 -22.32 -10.26 -21.56
CA LYS A 522 -23.27 -9.84 -20.52
C LYS A 522 -22.78 -8.73 -19.59
N GLN A 523 -21.47 -8.52 -19.43
CA GLN A 523 -20.95 -7.46 -18.56
C GLN A 523 -20.86 -6.08 -19.25
N MET A 524 -20.94 -6.01 -20.58
CA MET A 524 -20.90 -4.72 -21.31
C MET A 524 -22.25 -3.98 -21.34
N LEU A 525 -23.37 -4.65 -21.02
CA LEU A 525 -24.70 -4.04 -21.00
C LEU A 525 -25.07 -3.37 -19.66
N ALA A 526 -24.17 -3.35 -18.66
CA ALA A 526 -24.41 -2.71 -17.37
C ALA A 526 -24.23 -1.17 -17.38
N CYS A 527 -23.89 -0.57 -18.52
CA CYS A 527 -23.75 0.89 -18.68
C CYS A 527 -24.99 1.58 -19.29
N CYS A 528 -26.12 0.89 -19.43
CA CYS A 528 -27.39 1.54 -19.75
C CYS A 528 -28.40 1.25 -18.64
N ASP A 529 -28.92 2.33 -18.05
CA ASP A 529 -29.85 2.36 -16.93
C ASP A 529 -30.91 1.25 -16.98
N LEU A 530 -30.81 0.32 -16.03
CA LEU A 530 -31.90 -0.59 -15.65
C LEU A 530 -32.00 -0.63 -14.11
N PRO A 531 -33.20 -0.89 -13.56
CA PRO A 531 -33.50 -0.65 -12.15
C PRO A 531 -32.69 -1.56 -11.20
N ARG A 532 -32.51 -1.06 -9.97
CA ARG A 532 -31.78 -1.66 -8.84
C ARG A 532 -32.13 -3.13 -8.57
N ASP A 533 -31.12 -3.84 -8.05
CA ASP A 533 -30.96 -5.28 -7.80
C ASP A 533 -31.94 -5.99 -6.83
N ASP A 534 -33.16 -5.49 -6.60
CA ASP A 534 -34.13 -6.18 -5.72
C ASP A 534 -35.29 -6.90 -6.44
N ASP A 535 -35.35 -6.89 -7.78
CA ASP A 535 -36.49 -7.45 -8.53
C ASP A 535 -36.16 -8.50 -9.62
N LEU A 536 -34.97 -9.11 -9.59
CA LEU A 536 -34.67 -10.29 -10.42
C LEU A 536 -34.89 -11.58 -9.64
N GLY A 537 -36.16 -11.92 -9.46
CA GLY A 537 -36.60 -13.25 -9.04
C GLY A 537 -36.09 -14.39 -9.95
N PRO A 538 -36.50 -15.65 -9.69
CA PRO A 538 -35.98 -16.88 -10.31
C PRO A 538 -36.14 -17.02 -11.84
N ALA A 539 -36.57 -15.98 -12.54
CA ALA A 539 -36.95 -15.94 -13.95
C ALA A 539 -35.78 -16.13 -14.95
N LYS A 540 -34.50 -16.02 -14.55
CA LYS A 540 -33.35 -16.38 -15.41
C LYS A 540 -32.83 -17.82 -15.23
N LYS A 541 -33.22 -18.54 -14.17
CA LYS A 541 -32.87 -19.97 -13.99
C LYS A 541 -33.66 -20.90 -14.92
N ALA A 542 -34.72 -20.42 -15.55
CA ALA A 542 -35.64 -21.24 -16.35
C ALA A 542 -35.38 -21.22 -17.88
N ALA A 543 -34.51 -20.34 -18.39
CA ALA A 543 -34.52 -19.99 -19.82
C ALA A 543 -33.63 -20.85 -20.76
N CYS A 544 -32.95 -21.90 -20.29
CA CYS A 544 -32.30 -22.86 -21.20
C CYS A 544 -32.15 -24.25 -20.56
N ARG A 545 -33.23 -25.03 -20.51
CA ARG A 545 -33.20 -26.43 -20.04
C ARG A 545 -32.74 -27.44 -21.12
N ASP A 546 -32.57 -26.99 -22.35
CA ASP A 546 -32.18 -27.82 -23.49
C ASP A 546 -30.76 -27.46 -23.95
N GLY A 547 -29.77 -28.28 -23.57
CA GLY A 547 -28.37 -28.03 -23.89
C GLY A 547 -27.46 -29.22 -23.57
N LEU A 548 -26.18 -28.95 -23.31
CA LEU A 548 -25.21 -29.96 -22.90
C LEU A 548 -25.31 -30.24 -21.41
N VAL A 549 -25.45 -31.51 -21.03
CA VAL A 549 -25.30 -31.99 -19.65
C VAL A 549 -23.93 -32.65 -19.51
N VAL A 550 -23.14 -32.28 -18.50
CA VAL A 550 -21.83 -32.88 -18.24
C VAL A 550 -21.88 -33.66 -16.93
N VAL A 551 -21.57 -34.95 -16.99
CA VAL A 551 -21.61 -35.88 -15.86
C VAL A 551 -20.21 -36.24 -15.41
N ALA A 552 -19.84 -35.75 -14.22
CA ALA A 552 -18.55 -35.94 -13.56
C ALA A 552 -18.64 -36.82 -12.29
N SER A 553 -19.73 -37.57 -12.11
CA SER A 553 -19.96 -38.42 -10.94
C SER A 553 -18.94 -39.55 -10.73
N LEU A 554 -18.15 -39.90 -11.76
CA LEU A 554 -17.10 -40.93 -11.68
C LEU A 554 -15.70 -40.35 -11.36
N ILE A 555 -15.57 -39.01 -11.29
CA ILE A 555 -14.28 -38.32 -11.10
C ILE A 555 -14.01 -38.13 -9.62
N ASP A 556 -12.85 -38.61 -9.15
CA ASP A 556 -12.50 -38.56 -7.73
C ASP A 556 -11.67 -37.33 -7.36
N ARG A 557 -10.85 -36.81 -8.29
CA ARG A 557 -9.93 -35.71 -7.95
C ARG A 557 -10.64 -34.36 -7.98
N ILE A 558 -10.72 -33.73 -6.81
CA ILE A 558 -11.29 -32.39 -6.62
C ILE A 558 -10.74 -31.34 -7.61
N PRO A 559 -9.44 -31.30 -7.94
CA PRO A 559 -8.93 -30.37 -8.94
C PRO A 559 -9.55 -30.54 -10.34
N ASN A 560 -9.82 -31.78 -10.76
CA ASN A 560 -10.48 -32.04 -12.04
C ASN A 560 -11.94 -31.53 -12.02
N LEU A 561 -12.64 -31.72 -10.89
CA LEU A 561 -14.00 -31.20 -10.69
C LEU A 561 -14.04 -29.66 -10.73
N GLY A 562 -13.10 -28.98 -10.08
CA GLY A 562 -13.01 -27.52 -10.09
C GLY A 562 -12.72 -26.94 -11.48
N GLY A 563 -11.77 -27.56 -12.21
CA GLY A 563 -11.45 -27.17 -13.59
C GLY A 563 -12.59 -27.43 -14.57
N LEU A 564 -13.30 -28.56 -14.43
CA LEU A 564 -14.50 -28.85 -15.22
C LEU A 564 -15.64 -27.89 -14.92
N CYS A 565 -15.89 -27.56 -13.65
CA CYS A 565 -16.93 -26.59 -13.25
C CYS A 565 -16.74 -25.25 -13.98
N ARG A 566 -15.50 -24.73 -13.98
CA ARG A 566 -15.14 -23.51 -14.71
C ARG A 566 -15.36 -23.65 -16.21
N THR A 567 -14.94 -24.76 -16.80
CA THR A 567 -15.09 -25.02 -18.23
C THR A 567 -16.57 -25.09 -18.63
N CYS A 568 -17.39 -25.74 -17.81
CA CYS A 568 -18.82 -25.88 -18.03
C CYS A 568 -19.53 -24.52 -17.97
N GLU A 569 -19.19 -23.66 -17.00
CA GLU A 569 -19.74 -22.31 -16.90
C GLU A 569 -19.38 -21.46 -18.13
N VAL A 570 -18.10 -21.45 -18.52
CA VAL A 570 -17.61 -20.68 -19.66
C VAL A 570 -18.29 -21.05 -20.97
N PHE A 571 -18.60 -22.34 -21.18
CA PHE A 571 -19.27 -22.83 -22.40
C PHE A 571 -20.80 -22.92 -22.28
N GLY A 572 -21.39 -22.45 -21.17
CA GLY A 572 -22.86 -22.43 -21.02
C GLY A 572 -23.50 -23.80 -20.94
N VAL A 573 -22.84 -24.78 -20.30
CA VAL A 573 -23.39 -26.12 -20.01
C VAL A 573 -24.67 -25.97 -19.17
N SER A 574 -25.72 -26.72 -19.53
CA SER A 574 -27.04 -26.59 -18.90
C SER A 574 -27.10 -27.20 -17.50
N GLU A 575 -26.34 -28.27 -17.26
CA GLU A 575 -26.28 -28.97 -15.97
C GLU A 575 -24.91 -29.64 -15.79
N PHE A 576 -24.28 -29.42 -14.65
CA PHE A 576 -23.04 -30.09 -14.25
C PHE A 576 -23.30 -31.00 -13.06
N VAL A 577 -23.07 -32.30 -13.26
CA VAL A 577 -23.44 -33.36 -12.31
C VAL A 577 -22.22 -33.88 -11.57
N LEU A 578 -22.31 -33.91 -10.24
CA LEU A 578 -21.26 -34.32 -9.31
C LEU A 578 -21.71 -35.53 -8.48
N ASN A 579 -20.76 -36.29 -7.92
CA ASN A 579 -21.07 -37.36 -6.96
C ASN A 579 -21.46 -36.83 -5.56
N SER A 580 -21.02 -35.62 -5.21
CA SER A 580 -21.22 -34.98 -3.91
C SER A 580 -21.06 -33.46 -4.04
N LEU A 581 -22.10 -32.70 -3.66
CA LEU A 581 -22.05 -31.24 -3.65
C LEU A 581 -21.07 -30.69 -2.61
N LYS A 582 -20.67 -31.50 -1.61
CA LYS A 582 -19.65 -31.12 -0.62
C LYS A 582 -18.30 -30.78 -1.25
N HIS A 583 -18.00 -31.29 -2.45
CA HIS A 583 -16.78 -30.94 -3.18
C HIS A 583 -16.70 -29.44 -3.52
N THR A 584 -17.83 -28.74 -3.63
CA THR A 584 -17.87 -27.30 -3.91
C THR A 584 -17.36 -26.43 -2.75
N GLU A 585 -17.35 -26.99 -1.54
CA GLU A 585 -16.84 -26.34 -0.33
C GLU A 585 -15.32 -26.52 -0.16
N ASP A 586 -14.70 -27.42 -0.95
CA ASP A 586 -13.27 -27.71 -0.86
C ASP A 586 -12.41 -26.58 -1.45
N ARG A 587 -11.32 -26.23 -0.76
CA ARG A 587 -10.41 -25.17 -1.17
C ARG A 587 -9.73 -25.43 -2.53
N GLN A 588 -9.44 -26.68 -2.86
CA GLN A 588 -8.88 -27.06 -4.16
C GLN A 588 -9.91 -26.87 -5.28
N PHE A 589 -11.19 -27.13 -4.99
CA PHE A 589 -12.28 -26.87 -5.94
C PHE A 589 -12.44 -25.35 -6.17
N GLN A 590 -12.54 -24.57 -5.10
CA GLN A 590 -12.73 -23.11 -5.17
C GLN A 590 -11.57 -22.39 -5.84
N GLY A 591 -10.33 -22.87 -5.63
CA GLY A 591 -9.13 -22.33 -6.27
C GLY A 591 -9.13 -22.47 -7.81
N LEU A 592 -9.84 -23.45 -8.36
CA LEU A 592 -9.88 -23.72 -9.81
C LEU A 592 -11.18 -23.29 -10.48
N SER A 593 -12.31 -23.38 -9.78
CA SER A 593 -13.63 -22.96 -10.26
C SER A 593 -13.78 -21.45 -10.36
N VAL A 594 -13.07 -20.68 -9.51
CA VAL A 594 -13.09 -19.20 -9.52
C VAL A 594 -14.53 -18.64 -9.47
N SER A 595 -15.35 -19.17 -8.56
CA SER A 595 -16.78 -18.82 -8.38
C SER A 595 -17.75 -19.32 -9.46
N ALA A 596 -17.31 -20.14 -10.43
CA ALA A 596 -18.18 -20.73 -11.46
C ALA A 596 -19.37 -21.51 -10.87
N GLU A 597 -19.19 -22.14 -9.71
CA GLU A 597 -20.21 -22.90 -8.99
C GLU A 597 -21.45 -22.10 -8.58
N LYS A 598 -21.33 -20.75 -8.55
CA LYS A 598 -22.45 -19.86 -8.24
C LYS A 598 -23.35 -19.58 -9.46
N TRP A 599 -22.85 -19.85 -10.67
CA TRP A 599 -23.47 -19.45 -11.93
C TRP A 599 -23.97 -20.63 -12.76
N ILE A 600 -23.45 -21.84 -12.54
CA ILE A 600 -23.88 -23.06 -13.20
C ILE A 600 -24.89 -23.86 -12.37
N ALA A 601 -25.83 -24.54 -13.02
CA ALA A 601 -26.73 -25.48 -12.35
C ALA A 601 -25.98 -26.77 -11.96
N LEU A 602 -25.88 -27.03 -10.65
CA LEU A 602 -25.24 -28.21 -10.09
C LEU A 602 -26.29 -29.25 -9.66
N ASN A 603 -26.02 -30.51 -9.96
CA ASN A 603 -26.84 -31.65 -9.52
C ASN A 603 -25.97 -32.73 -8.86
N GLU A 604 -26.49 -33.38 -7.82
CA GLU A 604 -25.82 -34.50 -7.14
C GLU A 604 -26.41 -35.82 -7.62
N VAL A 605 -25.61 -36.64 -8.31
CA VAL A 605 -25.96 -38.00 -8.71
C VAL A 605 -24.81 -38.92 -8.33
N LYS A 606 -25.04 -39.82 -7.38
CA LYS A 606 -24.02 -40.77 -6.92
C LYS A 606 -23.82 -41.87 -7.97
N PRO A 607 -22.66 -42.55 -8.01
CA PRO A 607 -22.39 -43.59 -9.01
C PRO A 607 -23.47 -44.68 -9.12
N HIS A 608 -24.07 -45.11 -8.00
CA HIS A 608 -25.15 -46.10 -8.00
C HIS A 608 -26.48 -45.60 -8.58
N GLN A 609 -26.66 -44.29 -8.72
CA GLN A 609 -27.85 -43.66 -9.31
C GLN A 609 -27.65 -43.33 -10.80
N LEU A 610 -26.43 -43.49 -11.34
CA LEU A 610 -26.14 -43.09 -12.72
C LEU A 610 -26.99 -43.83 -13.74
N LYS A 611 -27.27 -45.11 -13.54
CA LYS A 611 -28.10 -45.90 -14.45
C LYS A 611 -29.51 -45.29 -14.60
N GLU A 612 -30.16 -45.02 -13.48
CA GLU A 612 -31.51 -44.42 -13.45
C GLU A 612 -31.50 -43.02 -14.07
N TYR A 613 -30.47 -42.21 -13.76
CA TYR A 613 -30.31 -40.87 -14.30
C TYR A 613 -30.07 -40.87 -15.83
N LEU A 614 -29.26 -41.79 -16.34
CA LEU A 614 -29.02 -41.92 -17.79
C LEU A 614 -30.30 -42.34 -18.53
N GLU A 615 -31.09 -43.26 -17.97
CA GLU A 615 -32.39 -43.66 -18.52
C GLU A 615 -33.39 -42.50 -18.51
N GLU A 616 -33.44 -41.71 -17.43
CA GLU A 616 -34.26 -40.51 -17.34
C GLU A 616 -33.89 -39.49 -18.43
N LYS A 617 -32.59 -39.23 -18.62
CA LYS A 617 -32.11 -38.28 -19.64
C LYS A 617 -32.36 -38.78 -21.05
N ARG A 618 -32.21 -40.08 -21.30
CA ARG A 618 -32.62 -40.71 -22.57
C ARG A 618 -34.10 -40.48 -22.86
N ASN A 619 -34.97 -40.70 -21.88
CA ASN A 619 -36.41 -40.45 -21.99
C ASN A 619 -36.73 -38.96 -22.21
N ALA A 620 -35.89 -38.05 -21.71
CA ALA A 620 -35.97 -36.60 -21.96
C ALA A 620 -35.40 -36.17 -23.33
N GLY A 621 -34.96 -37.13 -24.17
CA GLY A 621 -34.47 -36.93 -25.52
C GLY A 621 -32.99 -36.55 -25.61
N TYR A 622 -32.18 -36.88 -24.60
CA TYR A 622 -30.73 -36.70 -24.65
C TYR A 622 -30.04 -37.87 -25.33
N MET A 623 -29.07 -37.55 -26.18
CA MET A 623 -28.08 -38.49 -26.70
C MET A 623 -27.03 -38.74 -25.63
N LEU A 624 -26.85 -40.00 -25.22
CA LEU A 624 -25.89 -40.42 -24.20
C LEU A 624 -24.52 -40.67 -24.84
N VAL A 625 -23.57 -39.79 -24.60
CA VAL A 625 -22.22 -39.81 -25.17
C VAL A 625 -21.18 -40.07 -24.09
N GLY A 626 -20.40 -41.15 -24.23
CA GLY A 626 -19.24 -41.41 -23.37
C GLY A 626 -17.96 -40.84 -23.92
N ALA A 627 -17.20 -40.11 -23.11
CA ALA A 627 -15.86 -39.67 -23.44
C ALA A 627 -14.84 -40.77 -23.10
N GLU A 628 -14.72 -41.77 -23.99
CA GLU A 628 -13.90 -42.96 -23.71
C GLU A 628 -13.31 -43.59 -24.98
N GLN A 629 -12.10 -44.13 -24.83
CA GLN A 629 -11.39 -44.85 -25.88
C GLN A 629 -11.87 -46.30 -25.91
N THR A 630 -12.68 -46.64 -26.92
CA THR A 630 -13.19 -48.01 -27.13
C THR A 630 -12.99 -48.42 -28.58
N ALA A 631 -12.94 -49.73 -28.86
CA ALA A 631 -12.77 -50.24 -30.21
C ALA A 631 -13.88 -49.79 -31.19
N GLY A 632 -15.06 -49.41 -30.68
CA GLY A 632 -16.18 -48.88 -31.45
C GLY A 632 -16.40 -47.38 -31.29
N SER A 633 -15.45 -46.65 -30.69
CA SER A 633 -15.58 -45.21 -30.50
C SER A 633 -15.47 -44.44 -31.82
N LYS A 634 -16.20 -43.34 -31.92
CA LYS A 634 -16.10 -42.41 -33.04
C LYS A 634 -15.03 -41.37 -32.74
N ALA A 635 -14.18 -41.07 -33.73
CA ALA A 635 -13.20 -40.01 -33.59
C ALA A 635 -13.91 -38.65 -33.45
N LEU A 636 -13.49 -37.85 -32.47
CA LEU A 636 -14.14 -36.57 -32.12
C LEU A 636 -14.37 -35.64 -33.32
N HIS A 637 -13.39 -35.55 -34.22
CA HIS A 637 -13.44 -34.65 -35.38
C HIS A 637 -14.47 -35.06 -36.44
N GLU A 638 -14.91 -36.32 -36.43
CA GLU A 638 -15.92 -36.87 -37.34
C GLU A 638 -17.32 -36.90 -36.69
N TYR A 639 -17.39 -36.72 -35.37
CA TYR A 639 -18.64 -36.79 -34.63
C TYR A 639 -19.43 -35.48 -34.70
N ARG A 640 -20.75 -35.60 -34.81
CA ARG A 640 -21.69 -34.47 -34.77
C ARG A 640 -22.59 -34.61 -33.55
N PHE A 641 -22.47 -33.66 -32.63
CA PHE A 641 -23.23 -33.63 -31.40
C PHE A 641 -24.68 -33.20 -31.66
N PRO A 642 -25.67 -33.94 -31.14
CA PRO A 642 -27.04 -33.44 -31.06
C PRO A 642 -27.17 -32.32 -30.02
N LYS A 643 -28.09 -31.39 -30.22
CA LYS A 643 -28.31 -30.27 -29.27
C LYS A 643 -28.57 -30.76 -27.83
N LYS A 644 -29.34 -31.83 -27.66
CA LYS A 644 -29.50 -32.53 -26.39
C LYS A 644 -28.44 -33.62 -26.28
N THR A 645 -27.29 -33.29 -25.71
CA THR A 645 -26.20 -34.24 -25.45
C THR A 645 -25.97 -34.35 -23.96
N LEU A 646 -25.83 -35.59 -23.47
CA LEU A 646 -25.28 -35.88 -22.15
C LEU A 646 -23.87 -36.44 -22.35
N LEU A 647 -22.88 -35.78 -21.78
CA LEU A 647 -21.48 -36.16 -21.82
C LEU A 647 -21.09 -36.85 -20.51
N LEU A 648 -20.84 -38.15 -20.56
CA LEU A 648 -20.37 -38.95 -19.42
C LEU A 648 -18.85 -39.06 -19.43
N LEU A 649 -18.20 -38.57 -18.36
CA LEU A 649 -16.75 -38.64 -18.18
C LEU A 649 -16.38 -39.82 -17.27
N GLY A 650 -15.33 -40.55 -17.64
CA GLY A 650 -14.83 -41.71 -16.89
C GLY A 650 -14.00 -41.36 -15.65
N ASN A 651 -13.79 -42.35 -14.80
CA ASN A 651 -12.86 -42.26 -13.68
C ASN A 651 -11.41 -42.13 -14.19
N GLU A 652 -10.56 -41.39 -13.47
CA GLU A 652 -9.18 -41.13 -13.91
C GLU A 652 -8.32 -42.40 -14.07
N LYS A 653 -8.68 -43.49 -13.40
CA LYS A 653 -7.95 -44.77 -13.45
C LYS A 653 -8.71 -45.83 -14.25
N GLU A 654 -10.01 -45.94 -13.99
CA GLU A 654 -10.82 -47.07 -14.47
C GLU A 654 -11.62 -46.73 -15.73
N GLY A 655 -11.68 -45.47 -16.13
CA GLY A 655 -12.48 -45.04 -17.27
C GLY A 655 -13.97 -45.20 -17.02
N LEU A 656 -14.73 -45.54 -18.06
CA LEU A 656 -16.15 -45.87 -17.95
C LEU A 656 -16.37 -47.36 -17.60
N PRO A 657 -17.14 -47.68 -16.54
CA PRO A 657 -17.59 -49.04 -16.27
C PRO A 657 -18.35 -49.64 -17.45
N VAL A 658 -18.13 -50.93 -17.73
CA VAL A 658 -18.77 -51.66 -18.85
C VAL A 658 -20.30 -51.57 -18.80
N GLU A 659 -20.88 -51.62 -17.60
CA GLU A 659 -22.32 -51.47 -17.38
C GLU A 659 -22.87 -50.12 -17.83
N LEU A 660 -22.08 -49.05 -17.74
CA LEU A 660 -22.48 -47.72 -18.23
C LEU A 660 -22.23 -47.61 -19.74
N ILE A 661 -21.16 -48.21 -20.27
CA ILE A 661 -20.89 -48.24 -21.72
C ILE A 661 -22.06 -48.86 -22.49
N GLN A 662 -22.69 -49.91 -21.95
CA GLN A 662 -23.86 -50.55 -22.56
C GLN A 662 -25.10 -49.65 -22.63
N LEU A 663 -25.15 -48.60 -21.81
CA LEU A 663 -26.23 -47.62 -21.79
C LEU A 663 -25.93 -46.40 -22.67
N LEU A 664 -24.74 -46.28 -23.24
CA LEU A 664 -24.40 -45.16 -24.10
C LEU A 664 -24.90 -45.39 -25.52
N ASP A 665 -25.34 -44.32 -26.17
CA ASP A 665 -25.70 -44.37 -27.58
C ASP A 665 -24.43 -44.36 -28.47
N VAL A 666 -23.34 -43.76 -27.96
CA VAL A 666 -22.03 -43.72 -28.62
C VAL A 666 -20.89 -43.40 -27.65
N CYS A 667 -19.70 -43.93 -27.90
CA CYS A 667 -18.46 -43.46 -27.30
C CYS A 667 -17.71 -42.58 -28.30
N VAL A 668 -17.19 -41.44 -27.84
CA VAL A 668 -16.39 -40.51 -28.64
C VAL A 668 -14.99 -40.44 -28.05
N GLU A 669 -13.98 -40.62 -28.89
CA GLU A 669 -12.58 -40.56 -28.49
C GLU A 669 -11.84 -39.37 -29.11
N ILE A 670 -10.85 -38.85 -28.38
CA ILE A 670 -9.92 -37.84 -28.88
C ILE A 670 -8.74 -38.58 -29.51
N PRO A 671 -8.46 -38.41 -30.82
CA PRO A 671 -7.30 -39.04 -31.45
C PRO A 671 -5.99 -38.58 -30.83
N GLN A 672 -5.12 -39.51 -30.45
CA GLN A 672 -3.83 -39.24 -29.83
C GLN A 672 -2.67 -39.66 -30.76
N ARG A 673 -1.58 -38.89 -30.76
CA ARG A 673 -0.34 -39.19 -31.52
C ARG A 673 0.86 -39.54 -30.64
N GLY A 674 0.75 -39.31 -29.34
CA GLY A 674 1.84 -39.48 -28.38
C GLY A 674 1.91 -40.90 -27.79
N VAL A 675 2.88 -41.09 -26.89
CA VAL A 675 3.13 -42.38 -26.20
C VAL A 675 2.33 -42.50 -24.90
N ILE A 676 1.84 -41.38 -24.35
CA ILE A 676 1.04 -41.38 -23.12
C ILE A 676 -0.35 -41.97 -23.41
N ARG A 677 -0.82 -42.85 -22.51
CA ARG A 677 -2.05 -43.64 -22.69
C ARG A 677 -3.30 -42.78 -22.87
N SER A 678 -3.46 -41.72 -22.07
CA SER A 678 -4.67 -40.90 -22.06
C SER A 678 -4.40 -39.47 -21.60
N LEU A 679 -5.30 -38.57 -21.99
CA LEU A 679 -5.36 -37.20 -21.49
C LEU A 679 -5.92 -37.17 -20.06
N ASN A 680 -5.65 -36.07 -19.34
CA ASN A 680 -6.33 -35.80 -18.07
C ASN A 680 -7.85 -35.64 -18.32
N VAL A 681 -8.68 -36.21 -17.45
CA VAL A 681 -10.15 -36.23 -17.62
C VAL A 681 -10.77 -34.84 -17.77
N HIS A 682 -10.26 -33.82 -17.06
CA HIS A 682 -10.75 -32.44 -17.20
C HIS A 682 -10.40 -31.89 -18.59
N VAL A 683 -9.22 -32.21 -19.12
CA VAL A 683 -8.76 -31.79 -20.45
C VAL A 683 -9.58 -32.50 -21.53
N SER A 684 -9.84 -33.80 -21.35
CA SER A 684 -10.74 -34.56 -22.23
C SER A 684 -12.13 -33.92 -22.25
N GLY A 685 -12.71 -33.68 -21.08
CA GLY A 685 -14.01 -33.00 -20.97
C GLY A 685 -14.00 -31.63 -21.66
N ALA A 686 -12.97 -30.81 -21.43
CA ALA A 686 -12.84 -29.50 -22.07
C ALA A 686 -12.80 -29.56 -23.60
N ILE A 687 -12.09 -30.54 -24.17
CA ILE A 687 -12.00 -30.73 -25.63
C ILE A 687 -13.37 -31.14 -26.21
N LEU A 688 -14.11 -32.04 -25.55
CA LEU A 688 -15.44 -32.44 -26.01
C LEU A 688 -16.47 -31.33 -25.83
N ILE A 689 -16.44 -30.60 -24.72
CA ILE A 689 -17.32 -29.44 -24.47
C ILE A 689 -17.05 -28.36 -25.53
N TRP A 690 -15.78 -28.08 -25.86
CA TRP A 690 -15.41 -27.15 -26.92
C TRP A 690 -15.94 -27.57 -28.28
N GLU A 691 -15.79 -28.85 -28.66
CA GLU A 691 -16.27 -29.32 -29.96
C GLU A 691 -17.81 -29.31 -30.04
N TYR A 692 -18.52 -29.64 -28.95
CA TYR A 692 -19.97 -29.43 -28.86
C TYR A 692 -20.32 -27.96 -29.03
N ALA A 693 -19.68 -27.06 -28.27
CA ALA A 693 -19.97 -25.64 -28.31
C ALA A 693 -19.71 -25.08 -29.71
N LYS A 694 -18.60 -25.46 -30.35
CA LYS A 694 -18.26 -25.08 -31.72
C LYS A 694 -19.32 -25.49 -32.75
N GLN A 695 -20.02 -26.61 -32.53
CA GLN A 695 -21.10 -27.08 -33.41
C GLN A 695 -22.45 -26.38 -33.17
N HIS A 696 -22.62 -25.70 -32.04
CA HIS A 696 -23.89 -25.09 -31.62
C HIS A 696 -23.82 -23.58 -31.30
N LEU A 697 -22.62 -22.98 -31.29
CA LEU A 697 -22.38 -21.54 -31.25
C LEU A 697 -22.84 -20.93 -32.58
N THR A 698 -24.09 -20.46 -32.61
CA THR A 698 -24.69 -19.64 -33.68
C THR A 698 -25.40 -18.45 -33.08
#